data_AF-D2VZK7-F1
#
_entry.id   AF-D2VZK7-F1
#
_cell.length_a   1.000
_cell.length_b   1.000
_cell.length_c   1.000
_cell.angle_alpha   90.00
_cell.angle_beta   90.00
_cell.angle_gamma   90.00
#
_symmetry.space_group_name_H-M   'P 1'
#
loop_
_entity.id
_entity.type
_entity.pdbx_description
1 polymer ?
#
loop_
_entity_poly.entity_id
_entity_poly.type
_entity_poly.pdbx_seq_one_letter_code
_entity_poly.pdbx_strand_id
1 'polypeptide(L)'
;MHVTNSPTSSIRNSHHLFLLLSFTLILITKFVLSETIILDTTKHISLTQQSIYYVDRSQSIVSVNDYLTAFVWRKIFQTNQLDDSLVKSTESMVEFLKEESSRLTIGVEKRLYSEFQSFVSFHNLNLKVHYFTFSGDACRNPKNVLLQYDVLFSTLQYFYDYLRLYRDSDSFVLINPSDFIPLPLVPSILNVISQSELTQLSDLQNLNQLNGFFTLNNYSTINSTNSNEFTIHCSSYIDKDMNNVMARLKLFGNLSNSDLNFINFVSGITLQKPQYWILDEIVKNTLKVYNISIPTHSNNSNETLLELLNNFLPSTCHKCVTTQCVDFAFANGDYWLIPCSIIEIGYFLCLFASQAFRKRSLTRRLLTPYLPIFIVPLEICFSTFMNNACYYFLRYFSMIVVCFIVMNYSLTVVRYYYLRNLYTLITKAEGMNSDKVIHRMRKFSEWKYGLLFTMAIPLVIALIFSIHGVTFFFTDLYDAEFTYLLVGNATIVLYCVLGCLLGFGAIVFDMIVNRKIIKEKGLRRFLLFDDPFLVRIDLLLLVFLIVNTILVIIFYGSGTSEFFIEMSRFFRFLVFVCFMFICGGTVLVSEFIQFIRNAKYGNDSNIQTNSSQFDQLENYLKNSEFQILLKEYASKEMSIENYLLNMDLQKIISKKGIDKSLEIDDLRDLECKYMRSQSIFEVNIQSTVRRNFYELLNECEKSLNDNISNNSNKKTKVRQLVEIIHPPIYANLSDTFLRLASTREFKNWKIAYTIQSNTIN
;
A
#
# COMPACT_ATOMS: atom_id res chain seq x y z
N MET A 1 -14.78 -46.15 -38.16
CA MET A 1 -13.86 -45.00 -38.31
C MET A 1 -13.57 -44.42 -36.92
N HIS A 2 -12.42 -44.73 -36.33
CA HIS A 2 -12.01 -44.21 -35.03
C HIS A 2 -11.44 -42.80 -35.20
N VAL A 3 -12.19 -41.77 -34.81
CA VAL A 3 -11.68 -40.41 -34.67
C VAL A 3 -11.36 -40.17 -33.20
N THR A 4 -10.10 -40.32 -32.84
CA THR A 4 -9.56 -39.95 -31.53
C THR A 4 -9.32 -38.44 -31.49
N ASN A 5 -10.32 -37.67 -31.08
CA ASN A 5 -10.14 -36.25 -30.77
C ASN A 5 -9.47 -36.11 -29.39
N SER A 6 -8.15 -35.91 -29.38
CA SER A 6 -7.38 -35.67 -28.16
C SER A 6 -7.67 -34.25 -27.60
N PRO A 7 -7.96 -34.09 -26.29
CA PRO A 7 -8.21 -32.80 -25.66
C PRO A 7 -6.91 -32.18 -25.15
N THR A 8 -5.94 -31.89 -26.04
CA THR A 8 -4.58 -31.47 -25.63
C THR A 8 -4.34 -29.96 -25.66
N SER A 9 -5.18 -29.16 -26.32
CA SER A 9 -4.90 -27.72 -26.52
C SER A 9 -5.12 -26.85 -25.27
N SER A 10 -5.95 -27.27 -24.31
CA SER A 10 -6.26 -26.46 -23.12
C SER A 10 -5.35 -26.73 -21.92
N ILE A 11 -4.68 -27.88 -21.86
CA ILE A 11 -3.68 -28.21 -20.82
C ILE A 11 -2.35 -27.48 -21.11
N ARG A 12 -2.10 -27.15 -22.38
CA ARG A 12 -0.89 -26.42 -22.82
C ARG A 12 -0.77 -25.05 -22.15
N ASN A 13 -1.86 -24.29 -22.02
CA ASN A 13 -1.81 -22.93 -21.49
C ASN A 13 -1.56 -22.86 -19.96
N SER A 14 -2.04 -23.82 -19.17
CA SER A 14 -1.72 -23.88 -17.74
C SER A 14 -0.29 -24.37 -17.50
N HIS A 15 0.22 -25.27 -18.34
CA HIS A 15 1.63 -25.66 -18.28
C HIS A 15 2.57 -24.53 -18.67
N HIS A 16 2.21 -23.68 -19.64
CA HIS A 16 3.04 -22.53 -20.01
C HIS A 16 3.16 -21.50 -18.87
N LEU A 17 2.10 -21.25 -18.10
CA LEU A 17 2.16 -20.34 -16.96
C LEU A 17 3.02 -20.90 -15.82
N PHE A 18 2.88 -22.19 -15.51
CA PHE A 18 3.70 -22.85 -14.49
C PHE A 18 5.18 -22.95 -14.93
N LEU A 19 5.44 -23.25 -16.21
CA LEU A 19 6.79 -23.25 -16.77
C LEU A 19 7.42 -21.86 -16.72
N LEU A 20 6.67 -20.80 -17.06
CA LEU A 20 7.16 -19.43 -16.98
C LEU A 20 7.56 -19.07 -15.55
N LEU A 21 6.72 -19.39 -14.56
CA LEU A 21 7.00 -19.15 -13.13
C LEU A 21 8.18 -19.98 -12.60
N SER A 22 8.30 -21.25 -13.01
CA SER A 22 9.45 -22.08 -12.62
C SER A 22 10.75 -21.63 -13.30
N PHE A 23 10.67 -21.15 -14.54
CA PHE A 23 11.83 -20.70 -15.30
C PHE A 23 12.35 -19.35 -14.79
N THR A 24 11.46 -18.42 -14.42
CA THR A 24 11.84 -17.18 -13.73
C THR A 24 12.45 -17.48 -12.37
N LEU A 25 11.87 -18.40 -11.58
CA LEU A 25 12.44 -18.79 -10.29
C LEU A 25 13.86 -19.39 -10.45
N ILE A 26 14.06 -20.28 -11.43
CA ILE A 26 15.37 -20.91 -11.70
C ILE A 26 16.40 -19.88 -12.17
N LEU A 27 16.02 -18.96 -13.07
CA LEU A 27 16.89 -17.86 -13.52
C LEU A 27 17.31 -16.96 -12.36
N ILE A 28 16.37 -16.60 -11.48
CA ILE A 28 16.63 -15.78 -10.29
C ILE A 28 17.60 -16.52 -9.36
N THR A 29 17.39 -17.81 -9.06
CA THR A 29 18.34 -18.57 -8.23
C THR A 29 19.73 -18.70 -8.85
N LYS A 30 19.85 -18.97 -10.15
CA LYS A 30 21.16 -19.10 -10.81
C LYS A 30 21.92 -17.77 -10.85
N PHE A 31 21.21 -16.65 -11.01
CA PHE A 31 21.81 -15.32 -11.08
C PHE A 31 22.23 -14.82 -9.69
N VAL A 32 21.41 -15.04 -8.67
CA VAL A 32 21.76 -14.73 -7.26
C VAL A 32 22.96 -15.55 -6.78
N LEU A 33 23.10 -16.80 -7.25
CA LEU A 33 24.27 -17.65 -6.99
C LEU A 33 25.53 -17.22 -7.78
N SER A 34 25.40 -16.46 -8.88
CA SER A 34 26.58 -16.00 -9.64
C SER A 34 27.15 -14.68 -9.13
N GLU A 35 26.37 -13.82 -8.47
CA GLU A 35 26.87 -12.53 -7.96
C GLU A 35 27.35 -12.56 -6.50
N THR A 36 27.13 -13.65 -5.76
CA THR A 36 27.51 -13.75 -4.33
C THR A 36 29.02 -13.96 -4.08
N ILE A 37 29.90 -13.88 -5.09
CA ILE A 37 31.34 -14.15 -4.93
C ILE A 37 32.21 -13.12 -5.68
N ILE A 38 32.12 -11.84 -5.29
CA ILE A 38 33.25 -10.91 -5.37
C ILE A 38 33.22 -10.06 -4.09
N LEU A 39 33.59 -10.67 -2.96
CA LEU A 39 33.98 -9.92 -1.77
C LEU A 39 35.36 -9.33 -2.07
N ASP A 40 35.40 -8.06 -2.44
CA ASP A 40 36.65 -7.31 -2.51
C ASP A 40 37.26 -7.29 -1.11
N THR A 41 38.38 -7.99 -0.94
CA THR A 41 39.05 -8.19 0.35
C THR A 41 40.09 -7.11 0.60
N THR A 42 40.01 -5.99 -0.10
CA THR A 42 40.77 -4.79 0.25
C THR A 42 40.30 -4.32 1.62
N LYS A 43 41.12 -4.62 2.63
CA LYS A 43 40.91 -4.19 4.00
C LYS A 43 41.15 -2.69 4.05
N HIS A 44 40.13 -1.91 3.70
CA HIS A 44 40.17 -0.46 3.83
C HIS A 44 40.19 -0.12 5.31
N ILE A 45 41.28 0.48 5.77
CA ILE A 45 41.27 1.21 7.05
C ILE A 45 40.15 2.26 6.89
N SER A 46 39.27 2.42 7.88
CA SER A 46 38.18 3.39 7.81
C SER A 46 38.09 4.17 9.10
N LEU A 47 38.05 5.51 8.99
CA LEU A 47 37.71 6.35 10.13
C LEU A 47 36.25 6.07 10.48
N THR A 48 36.03 5.60 11.71
CA THR A 48 34.68 5.34 12.19
C THR A 48 34.17 6.60 12.90
N GLN A 49 33.05 7.15 12.44
CA GLN A 49 32.34 8.19 13.18
C GLN A 49 31.60 7.54 14.35
N GLN A 50 31.86 8.00 15.56
CA GLN A 50 31.21 7.49 16.78
C GLN A 50 30.77 8.63 17.68
N SER A 51 29.62 8.50 18.32
CA SER A 51 29.26 9.38 19.44
C SER A 51 30.24 9.15 20.60
N ILE A 52 30.51 10.22 21.35
CA ILE A 52 31.43 10.24 22.49
C ILE A 52 31.16 9.14 23.53
N TYR A 53 29.91 8.67 23.65
CA TYR A 53 29.51 7.60 24.58
C TYR A 53 29.99 6.20 24.18
N TYR A 54 30.35 6.00 22.91
CA TYR A 54 30.70 4.69 22.36
C TYR A 54 32.18 4.51 22.07
N VAL A 55 33.01 5.50 22.40
CA VAL A 55 34.46 5.41 22.21
C VAL A 55 35.06 4.40 23.19
N ASP A 56 35.92 3.53 22.69
CA ASP A 56 36.63 2.51 23.47
C ASP A 56 38.12 2.86 23.66
N ARG A 57 38.75 2.30 24.69
CA ARG A 57 40.19 2.44 25.02
C ARG A 57 41.09 1.89 23.92
N SER A 58 40.58 0.99 23.09
CA SER A 58 41.30 0.42 21.94
C SER A 58 41.38 1.36 20.74
N GLN A 59 40.70 2.50 20.80
CA GLN A 59 40.61 3.47 19.73
C GLN A 59 41.40 4.74 20.06
N SER A 60 41.98 5.35 19.03
CA SER A 60 42.58 6.67 19.08
C SER A 60 41.65 7.68 18.42
N ILE A 61 41.47 8.85 19.04
CA ILE A 61 40.73 9.95 18.41
C ILE A 61 41.64 10.63 17.41
N VAL A 62 41.17 10.69 16.18
CA VAL A 62 41.85 11.38 15.08
C VAL A 62 41.39 12.83 15.01
N SER A 63 40.09 13.05 15.07
CA SER A 63 39.50 14.39 15.04
C SER A 63 38.11 14.41 15.65
N VAL A 64 37.60 15.60 15.91
CA VAL A 64 36.17 15.81 16.19
C VAL A 64 35.47 15.98 14.85
N ASN A 65 34.36 15.28 14.66
CA ASN A 65 33.53 15.40 13.46
C ASN A 65 32.44 16.46 13.65
N ASP A 66 31.88 16.56 14.86
CA ASP A 66 30.84 17.53 15.17
C ASP A 66 30.87 17.93 16.66
N TYR A 67 30.44 19.16 16.94
CA TYR A 67 30.36 19.71 18.30
C TYR A 67 28.91 19.98 18.66
N LEU A 68 28.57 19.77 19.93
CA LEU A 68 27.41 20.43 20.51
C LEU A 68 27.67 21.93 20.47
N THR A 69 26.86 22.64 19.70
CA THR A 69 27.04 24.06 19.42
C THR A 69 25.85 24.82 19.98
N ALA A 70 26.11 25.90 20.71
CA ALA A 70 25.09 26.86 21.08
C ALA A 70 24.98 27.94 20.00
N PHE A 71 23.78 28.12 19.46
CA PHE A 71 23.43 29.20 18.54
C PHE A 71 22.66 30.25 19.32
N VAL A 72 23.33 31.36 19.64
CA VAL A 72 22.72 32.47 20.39
C VAL A 72 22.14 33.48 19.41
N TRP A 73 20.86 33.79 19.53
CA TRP A 73 20.20 34.75 18.65
C TRP A 73 20.69 36.18 18.95
N ARG A 74 21.28 36.88 17.95
CA ARG A 74 21.90 38.22 18.15
C ARG A 74 20.95 39.31 18.65
N LYS A 75 19.69 39.24 18.23
CA LYS A 75 18.58 40.08 18.72
C LYS A 75 18.51 40.18 20.25
N ILE A 76 18.90 39.14 20.99
CA ILE A 76 18.91 39.18 22.47
C ILE A 76 19.83 40.29 22.98
N PHE A 77 21.01 40.43 22.38
CA PHE A 77 21.98 41.46 22.75
C PHE A 77 21.45 42.86 22.42
N GLN A 78 20.74 42.99 21.30
CA GLN A 78 20.08 44.23 20.91
C GLN A 78 18.93 44.60 21.86
N THR A 79 18.11 43.62 22.27
CA THR A 79 16.96 43.88 23.15
C THR A 79 17.38 44.10 24.60
N ASN A 80 18.44 43.45 25.06
CA ASN A 80 18.88 43.50 26.45
C ASN A 80 20.08 44.45 26.68
N GLN A 81 20.54 45.15 25.63
CA GLN A 81 21.72 46.03 25.67
C GLN A 81 22.98 45.30 26.17
N LEU A 82 23.12 44.03 25.81
CA LEU A 82 24.28 43.22 26.16
C LEU A 82 25.36 43.35 25.06
N ASP A 83 26.62 43.19 25.44
CA ASP A 83 27.73 43.18 24.49
C ASP A 83 27.89 41.77 23.89
N ASP A 84 27.90 41.67 22.55
CA ASP A 84 28.20 40.44 21.80
C ASP A 84 29.55 39.82 22.24
N SER A 85 30.45 40.62 22.83
CA SER A 85 31.74 40.15 23.34
C SER A 85 31.65 39.19 24.52
N LEU A 86 30.49 39.09 25.17
CA LEU A 86 30.23 38.16 26.29
C LEU A 86 30.21 36.69 25.84
N VAL A 87 30.02 36.40 24.55
CA VAL A 87 29.93 35.04 24.00
C VAL A 87 31.05 34.82 22.97
N LYS A 88 32.30 34.76 23.46
CA LYS A 88 33.50 34.54 22.63
C LYS A 88 34.20 33.20 22.90
N SER A 89 34.02 32.60 24.07
CA SER A 89 34.60 31.31 24.42
C SER A 89 33.59 30.41 25.14
N THR A 90 33.90 29.12 25.22
CA THR A 90 33.08 28.14 25.96
C THR A 90 32.89 28.57 27.42
N GLU A 91 33.94 29.07 28.08
CA GLU A 91 33.87 29.55 29.46
C GLU A 91 32.95 30.76 29.60
N SER A 92 33.07 31.74 28.70
CA SER A 92 32.24 32.95 28.75
C SER A 92 30.77 32.62 28.49
N MET A 93 30.47 31.64 27.63
CA MET A 93 29.10 31.15 27.43
C MET A 93 28.56 30.38 28.62
N VAL A 94 29.39 29.59 29.31
CA VAL A 94 29.00 28.90 30.54
C VAL A 94 28.65 29.94 31.62
N GLU A 95 29.41 31.02 31.75
CA GLU A 95 29.11 32.14 32.64
C GLU A 95 27.82 32.86 32.23
N PHE A 96 27.67 33.20 30.94
CA PHE A 96 26.45 33.81 30.40
C PHE A 96 25.20 32.97 30.69
N LEU A 97 25.27 31.65 30.47
CA LEU A 97 24.17 30.73 30.79
C LEU A 97 23.89 30.68 32.29
N LYS A 98 24.90 30.76 33.17
CA LYS A 98 24.68 30.80 34.62
C LYS A 98 23.93 32.07 35.03
N GLU A 99 24.33 33.21 34.52
CA GLU A 99 23.78 34.51 34.90
C GLU A 99 22.37 34.74 34.33
N GLU A 100 22.15 34.40 33.06
CA GLU A 100 20.93 34.80 32.33
C GLU A 100 19.93 33.64 32.10
N SER A 101 20.22 32.40 32.54
CA SER A 101 19.34 31.23 32.33
C SER A 101 17.87 31.43 32.70
N SER A 102 17.58 32.25 33.71
CA SER A 102 16.21 32.53 34.15
C SER A 102 15.40 33.38 33.18
N ARG A 103 16.07 34.16 32.32
CA ARG A 103 15.45 35.04 31.32
C ARG A 103 15.45 34.44 29.91
N LEU A 104 16.38 33.53 29.63
CA LEU A 104 16.54 32.92 28.32
C LEU A 104 15.56 31.77 28.09
N THR A 105 15.01 31.72 26.89
CA THR A 105 14.31 30.55 26.36
C THR A 105 15.32 29.64 25.68
N ILE A 106 15.66 28.53 26.33
CA ILE A 106 16.69 27.60 25.83
C ILE A 106 16.02 26.41 25.15
N GLY A 107 16.31 26.23 23.87
CA GLY A 107 15.91 25.07 23.08
C GLY A 107 17.06 24.09 22.93
N VAL A 108 16.80 22.79 23.10
CA VAL A 108 17.79 21.72 22.85
C VAL A 108 17.22 20.75 21.82
N GLU A 109 17.97 20.48 20.77
CA GLU A 109 17.61 19.45 19.80
C GLU A 109 17.57 18.09 20.49
N LYS A 110 16.43 17.41 20.41
CA LYS A 110 16.17 16.20 21.19
C LYS A 110 17.18 15.07 20.96
N ARG A 111 17.75 14.97 19.75
CA ARG A 111 18.80 13.99 19.40
C ARG A 111 20.09 14.18 20.22
N LEU A 112 20.38 15.40 20.64
CA LEU A 112 21.60 15.76 21.37
C LEU A 112 21.35 15.90 22.87
N TYR A 113 20.21 15.41 23.36
CA TYR A 113 19.83 15.59 24.75
C TYR A 113 20.85 14.96 25.71
N SER A 114 21.35 13.77 25.39
CA SER A 114 22.39 13.10 26.18
C SER A 114 23.63 13.98 26.29
N GLU A 115 24.19 14.42 25.16
CA GLU A 115 25.36 15.27 25.05
C GLU A 115 25.16 16.59 25.81
N PHE A 116 23.97 17.20 25.68
CA PHE A 116 23.60 18.39 26.42
C PHE A 116 23.54 18.14 27.94
N GLN A 117 22.97 17.02 28.40
CA GLN A 117 22.94 16.67 29.82
C GLN A 117 24.35 16.47 30.40
N SER A 118 25.23 15.84 29.63
CA SER A 118 26.65 15.70 29.99
C SER A 118 27.34 17.06 30.08
N PHE A 119 27.09 17.97 29.14
CA PHE A 119 27.59 19.35 29.18
C PHE A 119 27.10 20.10 30.43
N VAL A 120 25.80 20.05 30.72
CA VAL A 120 25.18 20.67 31.91
C VAL A 120 25.80 20.12 33.18
N SER A 121 25.99 18.80 33.26
CA SER A 121 26.59 18.14 34.43
C SER A 121 28.07 18.50 34.59
N PHE A 122 28.84 18.49 33.50
CA PHE A 122 30.27 18.80 33.51
C PHE A 122 30.55 20.23 34.02
N HIS A 123 29.68 21.19 33.67
CA HIS A 123 29.82 22.59 34.10
C HIS A 123 28.98 22.98 35.33
N ASN A 124 28.26 22.03 35.94
CA ASN A 124 27.33 22.24 37.06
C ASN A 124 26.30 23.35 36.78
N LEU A 125 25.64 23.29 35.63
CA LEU A 125 24.61 24.24 35.22
C LEU A 125 23.22 23.78 35.71
N ASN A 126 22.34 24.74 36.00
CA ASN A 126 20.93 24.49 36.32
C ASN A 126 20.05 25.24 35.32
N LEU A 127 19.81 24.63 34.15
CA LEU A 127 19.10 25.24 33.04
C LEU A 127 17.70 24.67 32.89
N LYS A 128 16.70 25.53 32.73
CA LYS A 128 15.37 25.13 32.29
C LYS A 128 15.35 25.12 30.77
N VAL A 129 15.29 23.92 30.19
CA VAL A 129 15.32 23.74 28.72
C VAL A 129 14.02 23.21 28.17
N HIS A 130 13.75 23.58 26.93
CA HIS A 130 12.69 23.05 26.10
C HIS A 130 13.30 22.17 25.01
N TYR A 131 12.60 21.11 24.64
CA TYR A 131 13.06 20.22 23.59
C TYR A 131 12.38 20.58 22.27
N PHE A 132 13.15 20.50 21.19
CA PHE A 132 12.60 20.60 19.85
C PHE A 132 13.22 19.53 18.95
N THR A 133 12.54 19.27 17.83
CA THR A 133 13.04 18.43 16.76
C THR A 133 12.92 19.23 15.47
N PHE A 134 14.00 19.31 14.70
CA PHE A 134 13.91 19.87 13.38
C PHE A 134 13.14 18.92 12.46
N SER A 135 12.05 19.39 11.84
CA SER A 135 11.39 18.68 10.74
C SER A 135 11.70 19.33 9.41
N GLY A 136 11.97 18.51 8.40
CA GLY A 136 12.16 18.96 7.01
C GLY A 136 10.91 18.85 6.14
N ASP A 137 9.81 18.32 6.70
CA ASP A 137 8.58 18.07 5.97
C ASP A 137 7.58 19.23 6.03
N ALA A 138 6.57 19.19 5.15
CA ALA A 138 5.48 20.16 5.11
C ALA A 138 4.62 20.16 6.40
N CYS A 139 4.76 19.13 7.24
CA CYS A 139 4.10 19.03 8.54
C CYS A 139 4.89 19.66 9.69
N ARG A 140 5.97 20.37 9.38
CA ARG A 140 6.67 21.20 10.35
C ARG A 140 5.70 22.08 11.14
N ASN A 141 5.99 22.27 12.42
CA ASN A 141 5.23 23.16 13.28
C ASN A 141 5.08 24.53 12.58
N PRO A 142 3.88 25.12 12.50
CA PRO A 142 3.69 26.43 11.88
C PRO A 142 4.57 27.51 12.52
N LYS A 143 5.00 27.33 13.78
CA LYS A 143 5.95 28.21 14.44
C LYS A 143 7.38 27.84 14.05
N ASN A 144 8.10 28.78 13.46
CA ASN A 144 9.52 28.65 13.14
C ASN A 144 10.31 28.36 14.43
N VAL A 145 10.93 27.18 14.52
CA VAL A 145 11.68 26.72 15.71
C VAL A 145 12.79 27.68 16.07
N LEU A 146 13.43 28.29 15.08
CA LEU A 146 14.53 29.22 15.31
C LEU A 146 14.05 30.43 16.11
N LEU A 147 12.85 30.94 15.82
CA LEU A 147 12.29 32.13 16.46
C LEU A 147 11.75 31.89 17.88
N GLN A 148 11.64 30.63 18.31
CA GLN A 148 11.06 30.28 19.61
C GLN A 148 12.05 30.34 20.76
N TYR A 149 13.35 30.33 20.46
CA TYR A 149 14.39 30.15 21.44
C TYR A 149 15.48 31.20 21.28
N ASP A 150 15.90 31.73 22.42
CA ASP A 150 17.00 32.65 22.54
C ASP A 150 18.35 31.94 22.31
N VAL A 151 18.48 30.73 22.86
CA VAL A 151 19.66 29.88 22.68
C VAL A 151 19.21 28.51 22.20
N LEU A 152 19.74 28.08 21.06
CA LEU A 152 19.49 26.77 20.48
C LEU A 152 20.73 25.90 20.63
N PHE A 153 20.59 24.70 21.18
CA PHE A 153 21.64 23.69 21.19
C PHE A 153 21.36 22.68 20.08
N SER A 154 22.24 22.63 19.09
CA SER A 154 22.19 21.68 17.98
C SER A 154 23.63 21.37 17.54
N THR A 155 23.81 20.57 16.50
CA THR A 155 25.09 20.48 15.82
C THR A 155 25.17 21.50 14.69
N LEU A 156 26.38 21.80 14.25
CA LEU A 156 26.60 22.77 13.19
C LEU A 156 25.96 22.33 11.87
N GLN A 157 26.09 21.03 11.56
CA GLN A 157 25.52 20.44 10.36
C GLN A 157 24.00 20.58 10.36
N TYR A 158 23.33 20.12 11.42
CA TYR A 158 21.86 20.16 11.49
C TYR A 158 21.35 21.60 11.49
N PHE A 159 21.92 22.47 12.31
CA PHE A 159 21.45 23.85 12.39
C PHE A 159 21.42 24.53 11.01
N TYR A 160 22.51 24.45 10.23
CA TYR A 160 22.55 25.09 8.91
C TYR A 160 21.66 24.41 7.87
N ASP A 161 21.56 23.08 7.89
CA ASP A 161 20.63 22.35 7.02
C ASP A 161 19.18 22.79 7.24
N TYR A 162 18.80 23.00 8.49
CA TYR A 162 17.45 23.43 8.85
C TYR A 162 17.26 24.94 8.77
N LEU A 163 18.29 25.77 8.98
CA LEU A 163 18.21 27.21 8.76
C LEU A 163 17.74 27.55 7.34
N ARG A 164 18.22 26.79 6.35
CA ARG A 164 17.80 26.90 4.94
C ARG A 164 16.35 26.49 4.69
N LEU A 165 15.77 25.67 5.58
CA LEU A 165 14.37 25.25 5.55
C LEU A 165 13.45 26.26 6.26
N TYR A 166 13.91 26.82 7.38
CA TYR A 166 13.17 27.75 8.23
C TYR A 166 13.47 29.22 7.91
N ARG A 167 13.58 29.59 6.61
CA ARG A 167 14.02 30.93 6.20
C ARG A 167 13.04 32.05 6.55
N ASP A 168 11.75 31.77 6.56
CA ASP A 168 10.72 32.80 6.68
C ASP A 168 10.45 33.11 8.16
N SER A 169 10.61 34.38 8.54
CA SER A 169 10.04 34.89 9.79
C SER A 169 8.59 35.30 9.62
N ASP A 170 7.87 35.47 10.74
CA ASP A 170 6.49 35.97 10.77
C ASP A 170 6.33 37.35 10.08
N SER A 171 7.44 38.08 9.84
CA SER A 171 7.47 39.40 9.23
C SER A 171 8.05 39.46 7.81
N PHE A 172 8.14 38.32 7.09
CA PHE A 172 8.78 38.22 5.75
C PHE A 172 10.28 38.61 5.73
N VAL A 173 10.91 38.79 6.89
CA VAL A 173 12.35 39.00 7.00
C VAL A 173 13.02 37.63 6.94
N LEU A 174 13.98 37.46 6.04
CA LEU A 174 14.72 36.21 5.92
C LEU A 174 15.69 36.07 7.10
N ILE A 175 15.67 34.90 7.73
CA ILE A 175 16.62 34.53 8.77
C ILE A 175 17.95 34.14 8.12
N ASN A 176 19.05 34.73 8.59
CA ASN A 176 20.39 34.56 8.06
C ASN A 176 21.29 33.84 9.06
N PRO A 177 22.34 33.12 8.59
CA PRO A 177 23.38 32.57 9.46
C PRO A 177 23.98 33.60 10.42
N SER A 178 24.15 34.84 9.94
CA SER A 178 24.71 35.96 10.70
C SER A 178 23.84 36.40 11.88
N ASP A 179 22.54 36.05 11.88
CA ASP A 179 21.61 36.40 12.96
C ASP A 179 21.88 35.59 14.23
N PHE A 180 22.74 34.58 14.13
CA PHE A 180 23.18 33.74 15.24
C PHE A 180 24.68 33.87 15.48
N ILE A 181 25.07 33.72 16.73
CA ILE A 181 26.45 33.51 17.15
C ILE A 181 26.61 32.00 17.39
N PRO A 182 27.24 31.24 16.48
CA PRO A 182 27.53 29.84 16.70
C PRO A 182 28.74 29.71 17.63
N LEU A 183 28.58 29.04 18.76
CA LEU A 183 29.66 28.75 19.69
C LEU A 183 29.78 27.23 19.93
N PRO A 184 30.83 26.58 19.42
CA PRO A 184 31.08 25.17 19.70
C PRO A 184 31.44 25.03 21.19
N LEU A 185 30.75 24.12 21.89
CA LEU A 185 30.90 23.96 23.34
C LEU A 185 31.74 22.73 23.68
N VAL A 186 31.27 21.56 23.25
CA VAL A 186 31.89 20.27 23.57
C VAL A 186 31.78 19.30 22.38
N PRO A 187 32.73 18.36 22.22
CA PRO A 187 32.66 17.35 21.15
C PRO A 187 31.42 16.46 21.30
N SER A 188 30.71 16.19 20.21
CA SER A 188 29.56 15.27 20.20
C SER A 188 29.84 14.00 19.39
N ILE A 189 30.40 14.15 18.19
CA ILE A 189 30.78 13.05 17.29
C ILE A 189 32.28 13.11 17.05
N LEU A 190 32.94 11.97 17.23
CA LEU A 190 34.38 11.80 17.11
C LEU A 190 34.70 10.91 15.90
N ASN A 191 35.75 11.24 15.17
CA ASN A 191 36.38 10.34 14.22
C ASN A 191 37.45 9.54 14.95
N VAL A 192 37.22 8.25 15.07
CA VAL A 192 38.13 7.33 15.77
C VAL A 192 38.75 6.34 14.79
N ILE A 193 39.96 5.90 15.12
CA ILE A 193 40.69 4.84 14.42
C ILE A 193 41.09 3.78 15.44
N SER A 194 41.02 2.50 15.07
CA SER A 194 41.53 1.46 15.98
C SER A 194 43.05 1.57 16.14
N GLN A 195 43.58 1.26 17.31
CA GLN A 195 45.03 1.33 17.53
C GLN A 195 45.81 0.43 16.56
N SER A 196 45.24 -0.72 16.17
CA SER A 196 45.83 -1.62 15.18
C SER A 196 45.91 -1.02 13.78
N GLU A 197 44.88 -0.27 13.37
CA GLU A 197 44.89 0.42 12.08
C GLU A 197 45.82 1.64 12.13
N LEU A 198 45.89 2.34 13.26
CA LEU A 198 46.81 3.45 13.45
C LEU A 198 48.27 3.00 13.29
N THR A 199 48.64 1.85 13.85
CA THR A 199 49.98 1.28 13.67
C THR A 199 50.26 0.91 12.21
N GLN A 200 49.27 0.41 11.48
CA GLN A 200 49.41 0.13 10.04
C GLN A 200 49.56 1.43 9.23
N LEU A 201 48.84 2.48 9.62
CA LEU A 201 48.92 3.79 8.97
C LEU A 201 50.30 4.44 9.15
N SER A 202 50.92 4.29 10.33
CA SER A 202 52.28 4.79 10.56
C SER A 202 53.35 4.04 9.76
N ASP A 203 53.11 2.77 9.43
CA ASP A 203 54.03 1.95 8.63
C ASP A 203 53.90 2.25 7.12
N LEU A 204 52.71 2.69 6.69
CA LEU A 204 52.44 3.09 5.30
C LEU A 204 52.93 4.52 5.04
N GLN A 205 54.22 4.67 4.72
CA GLN A 205 54.82 5.95 4.29
C GLN A 205 54.16 6.58 3.04
N ASN A 206 53.26 5.87 2.36
CA ASN A 206 52.51 6.36 1.20
C ASN A 206 51.11 6.84 1.58
N LEU A 207 51.01 8.13 1.91
CA LEU A 207 49.77 8.89 2.13
C LEU A 207 48.79 8.84 0.94
N ASN A 208 49.23 8.42 -0.26
CA ASN A 208 48.36 8.23 -1.42
C ASN A 208 47.27 7.16 -1.19
N GLN A 209 47.43 6.25 -0.24
CA GLN A 209 46.38 5.30 0.14
C GLN A 209 45.30 5.90 1.03
N LEU A 210 45.59 7.00 1.74
CA LEU A 210 44.55 7.79 2.43
C LEU A 210 43.59 8.44 1.42
N ASN A 211 43.99 8.67 0.17
CA ASN A 211 43.08 9.19 -0.85
C ASN A 211 41.92 8.22 -1.15
N GLY A 212 42.10 6.91 -0.97
CA GLY A 212 41.01 5.93 -1.08
C GLY A 212 39.95 6.04 0.03
N PHE A 213 40.25 6.73 1.14
CA PHE A 213 39.27 7.10 2.16
C PHE A 213 38.43 8.31 1.74
N PHE A 214 38.94 9.09 0.79
CA PHE A 214 38.37 10.36 0.32
C PHE A 214 37.97 10.33 -1.14
N THR A 215 38.07 9.18 -1.82
CA THR A 215 37.44 8.95 -3.11
C THR A 215 35.95 8.99 -2.89
N LEU A 216 35.40 10.21 -2.89
CA LEU A 216 34.09 10.48 -3.45
C LEU A 216 34.03 9.70 -4.76
N ASN A 217 33.28 8.61 -4.76
CA ASN A 217 33.10 7.71 -5.89
C ASN A 217 32.97 8.53 -7.18
N ASN A 218 34.02 8.61 -7.99
CA ASN A 218 34.08 9.15 -9.35
C ASN A 218 32.92 10.08 -9.76
N TYR A 219 32.66 11.15 -9.01
CA TYR A 219 31.72 12.16 -9.47
C TYR A 219 32.47 13.03 -10.44
N SER A 220 32.02 12.96 -11.69
CA SER A 220 32.47 13.73 -12.84
C SER A 220 32.98 15.08 -12.38
N THR A 221 34.30 15.27 -12.53
CA THR A 221 34.99 16.55 -12.50
C THR A 221 34.01 17.66 -12.83
N ILE A 222 33.65 18.46 -11.83
CA ILE A 222 32.97 19.73 -12.04
C ILE A 222 33.92 20.48 -12.97
N ASN A 223 33.65 20.41 -14.28
CA ASN A 223 34.41 21.13 -15.29
C ASN A 223 34.06 22.60 -15.05
N SER A 224 34.77 23.21 -14.10
CA SER A 224 34.78 24.64 -13.87
C SER A 224 35.36 25.27 -15.12
N THR A 225 34.49 25.63 -16.05
CA THR A 225 34.86 26.41 -17.21
C THR A 225 35.30 27.80 -16.74
N ASN A 226 36.58 27.97 -16.42
CA ASN A 226 37.39 29.21 -16.32
C ASN A 226 36.75 30.56 -15.88
N SER A 227 35.59 30.57 -15.23
CA SER A 227 35.04 31.76 -14.60
C SER A 227 35.61 31.84 -13.19
N ASN A 228 36.43 32.86 -12.94
CA ASN A 228 36.98 33.20 -11.61
C ASN A 228 35.91 33.60 -10.58
N GLU A 229 34.62 33.40 -10.89
CA GLU A 229 33.50 33.54 -9.96
C GLU A 229 32.95 32.15 -9.67
N PHE A 230 33.26 31.65 -8.48
CA PHE A 230 32.65 30.46 -7.91
C PHE A 230 31.20 30.83 -7.54
N THR A 231 30.31 30.96 -8.53
CA THR A 231 28.88 31.12 -8.28
C THR A 231 28.33 29.76 -7.85
N ILE A 232 28.28 29.55 -6.54
CA ILE A 232 27.67 28.37 -5.94
C ILE A 232 26.18 28.42 -6.26
N HIS A 233 25.77 27.73 -7.32
CA HIS A 233 24.36 27.41 -7.52
C HIS A 233 23.94 26.55 -6.33
N CYS A 234 22.89 26.97 -5.64
CA CYS A 234 22.24 26.26 -4.53
C CYS A 234 21.54 24.96 -4.98
N SER A 235 22.20 24.18 -5.82
CA SER A 235 21.72 22.89 -6.26
C SER A 235 21.91 21.87 -5.12
N SER A 236 20.84 21.14 -4.83
CA SER A 236 20.70 20.21 -3.71
C SER A 236 21.74 19.10 -3.62
N TYR A 237 22.51 18.85 -4.68
CA TYR A 237 23.53 17.79 -4.75
C TYR A 237 24.89 18.21 -4.19
N ILE A 238 25.18 19.52 -4.15
CA ILE A 238 26.43 20.03 -3.55
C ILE A 238 26.34 19.97 -2.01
N ASP A 239 25.13 19.90 -1.45
CA ASP A 239 24.89 20.14 -0.02
C ASP A 239 25.46 19.09 0.95
N LYS A 240 25.27 17.78 0.71
CA LYS A 240 25.78 16.76 1.65
C LYS A 240 27.31 16.70 1.67
N ASP A 241 27.93 16.75 0.49
CA ASP A 241 29.37 16.70 0.37
C ASP A 241 30.00 18.01 0.82
N MET A 242 29.40 19.15 0.51
CA MET A 242 29.90 20.44 0.98
C MET A 242 29.67 20.61 2.48
N ASN A 243 28.62 20.05 3.08
CA ASN A 243 28.47 19.98 4.54
C ASN A 243 29.53 19.11 5.18
N ASN A 244 29.87 17.96 4.57
CA ASN A 244 30.97 17.12 5.04
C ASN A 244 32.33 17.82 4.90
N VAL A 245 32.55 18.54 3.79
CA VAL A 245 33.73 19.37 3.56
C VAL A 245 33.80 20.48 4.58
N MET A 246 32.70 21.19 4.81
CA MET A 246 32.61 22.22 5.83
C MET A 246 32.85 21.60 7.21
N ALA A 247 32.22 20.51 7.61
CA ALA A 247 32.51 19.84 8.87
C ALA A 247 34.02 19.50 9.01
N ARG A 248 34.66 19.06 7.92
CA ARG A 248 36.10 18.77 7.87
C ARG A 248 37.00 20.01 7.90
N LEU A 249 36.58 21.12 7.27
CA LEU A 249 37.33 22.37 7.20
C LEU A 249 37.14 23.25 8.45
N LYS A 250 35.97 23.18 9.07
CA LYS A 250 35.57 24.01 10.21
C LYS A 250 36.15 23.53 11.53
N LEU A 251 36.66 22.30 11.58
CA LEU A 251 37.22 21.69 12.78
C LEU A 251 38.74 21.60 12.66
N PHE A 252 39.38 22.73 12.94
CA PHE A 252 40.75 22.79 13.43
C PHE A 252 40.83 21.88 14.66
N GLY A 253 41.12 20.61 14.44
CA GLY A 253 41.17 19.55 15.44
C GLY A 253 42.40 19.65 16.34
N ASN A 254 42.57 20.81 16.94
CA ASN A 254 43.27 20.90 18.20
C ASN A 254 42.22 20.72 19.31
N LEU A 255 41.97 19.46 19.70
CA LEU A 255 41.22 19.17 20.92
C LEU A 255 41.86 19.98 22.05
N SER A 256 41.10 20.91 22.62
CA SER A 256 41.54 21.68 23.76
C SER A 256 41.68 20.75 24.97
N ASN A 257 42.40 21.19 26.00
CA ASN A 257 42.44 20.45 27.26
C ASN A 257 41.03 20.32 27.87
N SER A 258 40.15 21.30 27.63
CA SER A 258 38.74 21.25 28.05
C SER A 258 38.00 20.11 27.33
N ASP A 259 38.19 19.97 26.02
CA ASP A 259 37.59 18.90 25.23
C ASP A 259 38.05 17.52 25.70
N LEU A 260 39.36 17.34 25.95
CA LEU A 260 39.90 16.09 26.48
C LEU A 260 39.34 15.77 27.87
N ASN A 261 39.19 16.78 28.73
CA ASN A 261 38.60 16.61 30.06
C ASN A 261 37.12 16.23 29.96
N PHE A 262 36.37 16.85 29.05
CA PHE A 262 34.98 16.51 28.79
C PHE A 262 34.82 15.09 28.25
N ILE A 263 35.64 14.70 27.25
CA ILE A 263 35.61 13.35 26.72
C ILE A 263 35.97 12.33 27.81
N ASN A 264 36.99 12.58 28.62
CA ASN A 264 37.33 11.72 29.74
C ASN A 264 36.20 11.65 30.78
N PHE A 265 35.50 12.75 31.04
CA PHE A 265 34.33 12.79 31.93
C PHE A 265 33.17 11.93 31.41
N VAL A 266 32.85 12.01 30.12
CA VAL A 266 31.71 11.29 29.52
C VAL A 266 32.03 9.82 29.26
N SER A 267 33.19 9.53 28.69
CA SER A 267 33.59 8.16 28.31
C SER A 267 34.22 7.38 29.47
N GLY A 268 34.73 8.06 30.50
CA GLY A 268 35.53 7.43 31.55
C GLY A 268 36.90 6.92 31.06
N ILE A 269 37.36 7.39 29.90
CA ILE A 269 38.60 6.97 29.26
C ILE A 269 39.60 8.13 29.20
N THR A 270 40.77 7.90 29.78
CA THR A 270 41.91 8.81 29.61
C THR A 270 42.53 8.55 28.25
N LEU A 271 42.29 9.47 27.32
CA LEU A 271 42.71 9.30 25.94
C LEU A 271 44.18 9.70 25.75
N GLN A 272 44.85 8.99 24.85
CA GLN A 272 46.15 9.43 24.35
C GLN A 272 45.99 10.70 23.51
N LYS A 273 47.02 11.56 23.52
CA LYS A 273 46.99 12.81 22.75
C LYS A 273 46.62 12.53 21.29
N PRO A 274 45.71 13.33 20.70
CA PRO A 274 45.29 13.13 19.31
C PRO A 274 46.46 13.24 18.34
N GLN A 275 46.35 12.50 17.25
CA GLN A 275 47.37 12.42 16.20
C GLN A 275 47.21 13.58 15.20
N TYR A 276 47.61 14.79 15.60
CA TYR A 276 47.40 16.03 14.82
C TYR A 276 47.92 15.96 13.38
N TRP A 277 48.97 15.18 13.11
CA TRP A 277 49.52 15.02 11.76
C TRP A 277 48.54 14.38 10.77
N ILE A 278 47.69 13.45 11.22
CA ILE A 278 46.69 12.79 10.37
C ILE A 278 45.66 13.83 9.94
N LEU A 279 45.20 14.63 10.90
CA LEU A 279 44.24 15.69 10.64
C LEU A 279 44.79 16.75 9.68
N ASP A 280 46.02 17.24 9.91
CA ASP A 280 46.65 18.23 9.04
C ASP A 280 46.69 17.75 7.59
N GLU A 281 46.95 16.46 7.40
CA GLU A 281 46.99 15.84 6.07
C GLU A 281 45.59 15.71 5.46
N ILE A 282 44.57 15.36 6.25
CA ILE A 282 43.17 15.34 5.82
C ILE A 282 42.73 16.73 5.36
N VAL A 283 43.06 17.76 6.12
CA VAL A 283 42.71 19.15 5.79
C VAL A 283 43.43 19.60 4.53
N LYS A 284 44.74 19.38 4.42
CA LYS A 284 45.52 19.70 3.21
C LYS A 284 44.97 19.01 1.97
N ASN A 285 44.64 17.73 2.07
CA ASN A 285 44.07 16.98 0.95
C ASN A 285 42.66 17.45 0.61
N THR A 286 41.82 17.76 1.60
CA THR A 286 40.49 18.35 1.37
C THR A 286 40.63 19.68 0.63
N LEU A 287 41.45 20.62 1.13
CA LEU A 287 41.68 21.91 0.48
C LEU A 287 42.20 21.77 -0.95
N LYS A 288 43.10 20.81 -1.18
CA LYS A 288 43.65 20.50 -2.51
C LYS A 288 42.59 19.92 -3.45
N VAL A 289 41.77 18.99 -2.98
CA VAL A 289 40.69 18.34 -3.77
C VAL A 289 39.65 19.37 -4.20
N TYR A 290 39.31 20.32 -3.32
CA TYR A 290 38.31 21.36 -3.62
C TYR A 290 38.91 22.65 -4.20
N ASN A 291 40.23 22.70 -4.41
CA ASN A 291 40.95 23.88 -4.91
C ASN A 291 40.66 25.16 -4.10
N ILE A 292 40.50 25.03 -2.78
CA ILE A 292 40.22 26.14 -1.87
C ILE A 292 41.56 26.71 -1.40
N SER A 293 41.87 27.94 -1.81
CA SER A 293 43.02 28.69 -1.29
C SER A 293 42.61 29.43 -0.02
N ILE A 294 42.93 28.87 1.15
CA ILE A 294 42.82 29.62 2.40
C ILE A 294 44.02 30.58 2.47
N PRO A 295 43.81 31.90 2.64
CA PRO A 295 44.92 32.82 2.84
C PRO A 295 45.67 32.45 4.11
N THR A 296 46.91 31.98 3.96
CA THR A 296 47.75 31.40 5.03
C THR A 296 48.22 32.39 6.10
N HIS A 297 47.65 33.61 6.16
CA HIS A 297 48.19 34.72 6.95
C HIS A 297 47.23 35.42 7.92
N SER A 298 45.99 34.95 8.12
CA SER A 298 45.14 35.48 9.20
C SER A 298 45.30 34.66 10.48
N ASN A 299 45.91 35.23 11.51
CA ASN A 299 46.03 34.61 12.84
C ASN A 299 44.68 34.49 13.59
N ASN A 300 43.57 35.02 13.05
CA ASN A 300 42.22 34.87 13.59
C ASN A 300 41.47 33.76 12.85
N SER A 301 41.52 32.54 13.40
CA SER A 301 40.83 31.35 12.87
C SER A 301 39.30 31.46 12.87
N ASN A 302 38.73 32.31 13.74
CA ASN A 302 37.28 32.42 13.91
C ASN A 302 36.62 33.35 12.87
N GLU A 303 37.32 34.42 12.45
CA GLU A 303 36.82 35.36 11.44
C GLU A 303 36.81 34.72 10.05
N THR A 304 37.86 33.97 9.71
CA THR A 304 37.92 33.20 8.46
C THR A 304 36.84 32.13 8.38
N LEU A 305 36.48 31.49 9.48
CA LEU A 305 35.41 30.51 9.54
C LEU A 305 34.03 31.12 9.27
N LEU A 306 33.71 32.25 9.91
CA LEU A 306 32.44 32.95 9.71
C LEU A 306 32.35 33.51 8.28
N GLU A 307 33.46 34.01 7.74
CA GLU A 307 33.56 34.49 6.36
C GLU A 307 33.37 33.34 5.36
N LEU A 308 34.03 32.19 5.56
CA LEU A 308 33.81 30.98 4.78
C LEU A 308 32.34 30.53 4.89
N LEU A 309 31.78 30.48 6.09
CA LEU A 309 30.37 30.13 6.33
C LEU A 309 29.41 31.03 5.57
N ASN A 310 29.60 32.35 5.63
CA ASN A 310 28.76 33.31 4.94
C ASN A 310 28.91 33.20 3.41
N ASN A 311 30.12 32.87 2.93
CA ASN A 311 30.40 32.66 1.51
C ASN A 311 29.81 31.34 0.99
N PHE A 312 29.80 30.27 1.80
CA PHE A 312 29.29 28.95 1.41
C PHE A 312 27.79 28.77 1.67
N LEU A 313 27.22 29.53 2.61
CA LEU A 313 25.80 29.47 2.99
C LEU A 313 25.16 30.86 2.85
N PRO A 314 25.15 31.48 1.64
CA PRO A 314 24.54 32.78 1.49
C PRO A 314 23.04 32.70 1.82
N SER A 315 22.47 33.79 2.29
CA SER A 315 21.06 33.88 2.69
C SER A 315 20.06 33.62 1.55
N THR A 316 20.53 33.70 0.31
CA THR A 316 19.78 33.37 -0.90
C THR A 316 19.75 31.87 -1.19
N CYS A 317 20.49 31.07 -0.41
CA CYS A 317 20.61 29.63 -0.60
C CYS A 317 19.58 28.88 0.22
N HIS A 318 18.63 28.27 -0.47
CA HIS A 318 17.51 27.58 0.15
C HIS A 318 17.45 26.15 -0.33
N LYS A 319 17.11 25.25 0.60
CA LYS A 319 16.92 23.84 0.28
C LYS A 319 15.69 23.61 -0.61
N CYS A 320 14.71 24.52 -0.53
CA CYS A 320 13.45 24.36 -1.22
C CYS A 320 13.00 25.65 -1.90
N VAL A 321 12.32 25.51 -3.03
CA VAL A 321 11.81 26.65 -3.81
C VAL A 321 10.68 27.35 -3.05
N THR A 322 9.81 26.54 -2.44
CA THR A 322 8.63 27.01 -1.71
C THR A 322 8.89 27.12 -0.21
N THR A 323 8.19 28.04 0.45
CA THR A 323 8.27 28.22 1.91
C THR A 323 7.88 26.94 2.64
N GLN A 324 6.89 26.20 2.16
CA GLN A 324 6.44 24.93 2.73
C GLN A 324 7.37 23.74 2.44
N CYS A 325 8.43 23.95 1.65
CA CYS A 325 9.34 22.91 1.19
C CYS A 325 8.64 21.71 0.52
N VAL A 326 7.51 21.92 -0.17
CA VAL A 326 6.85 20.86 -0.94
C VAL A 326 7.52 20.75 -2.31
N ASP A 327 8.79 20.37 -2.30
CA ASP A 327 9.53 20.17 -3.54
C ASP A 327 9.33 18.73 -4.01
N PHE A 328 8.76 18.60 -5.20
CA PHE A 328 8.41 17.33 -5.82
C PHE A 328 9.59 16.82 -6.66
N ALA A 329 10.45 16.01 -6.06
CA ALA A 329 11.53 15.34 -6.76
C ALA A 329 11.07 13.94 -7.21
N PHE A 330 11.05 13.71 -8.52
CA PHE A 330 10.73 12.39 -9.08
C PHE A 330 12.01 11.56 -9.18
N ALA A 331 12.15 10.53 -8.36
CA ALA A 331 13.33 9.66 -8.39
C ALA A 331 13.15 8.47 -9.34
N ASN A 332 14.24 7.76 -9.63
CA ASN A 332 14.20 6.58 -10.51
C ASN A 332 13.19 5.51 -10.05
N GLY A 333 12.96 5.39 -8.74
CA GLY A 333 11.97 4.46 -8.20
C GLY A 333 10.53 4.84 -8.49
N ASP A 334 10.26 6.13 -8.70
CA ASP A 334 8.92 6.65 -8.90
C ASP A 334 8.41 6.35 -10.33
N TYR A 335 9.28 6.00 -11.28
CA TYR A 335 8.86 5.63 -12.65
C TYR A 335 7.90 4.44 -12.68
N TRP A 336 7.90 3.57 -11.67
CA TRP A 336 6.95 2.48 -11.54
C TRP A 336 5.49 2.95 -11.31
N LEU A 337 5.28 4.21 -10.89
CA LEU A 337 3.94 4.80 -10.81
C LEU A 337 3.27 4.94 -12.18
N ILE A 338 4.05 5.11 -13.25
CA ILE A 338 3.53 5.27 -14.62
C ILE A 338 2.81 4.00 -15.10
N PRO A 339 3.44 2.80 -15.14
CA PRO A 339 2.75 1.58 -15.55
C PRO A 339 1.60 1.22 -14.59
N CYS A 340 1.71 1.49 -13.28
CA CYS A 340 0.60 1.33 -12.34
C CYS A 340 -0.61 2.18 -12.76
N SER A 341 -0.38 3.47 -13.03
CA SER A 341 -1.43 4.41 -13.47
C SER A 341 -2.06 4.00 -14.79
N ILE A 342 -1.25 3.57 -15.77
CA ILE A 342 -1.77 3.09 -17.07
C ILE A 342 -2.68 1.87 -16.88
N ILE A 343 -2.29 0.91 -16.03
CA ILE A 343 -3.09 -0.28 -15.75
C ILE A 343 -4.38 0.09 -15.02
N GLU A 344 -4.34 1.01 -14.05
CA GLU A 344 -5.54 1.46 -13.32
C GLU A 344 -6.53 2.17 -14.25
N ILE A 345 -6.04 3.10 -15.08
CA ILE A 345 -6.86 3.79 -16.08
C ILE A 345 -7.44 2.78 -17.07
N GLY A 346 -6.61 1.86 -17.58
CA GLY A 346 -7.04 0.78 -18.46
C GLY A 346 -8.14 -0.11 -17.83
N TYR A 347 -8.00 -0.44 -16.55
CA TYR A 347 -8.99 -1.20 -15.79
C TYR A 347 -10.34 -0.46 -15.74
N PHE A 348 -10.36 0.82 -15.38
CA PHE A 348 -11.61 1.59 -15.31
C PHE A 348 -12.22 1.84 -16.69
N LEU A 349 -11.40 2.10 -17.71
CA LEU A 349 -11.87 2.18 -19.10
C LEU A 349 -12.53 0.87 -19.53
N CYS A 350 -11.92 -0.28 -19.26
CA CYS A 350 -12.53 -1.59 -19.54
C CYS A 350 -13.82 -1.79 -18.74
N LEU A 351 -13.84 -1.46 -17.45
CA LEU A 351 -15.01 -1.61 -16.57
C LEU A 351 -16.22 -0.83 -17.07
N PHE A 352 -16.02 0.45 -17.43
CA PHE A 352 -17.10 1.34 -17.86
C PHE A 352 -17.47 1.16 -19.32
N ALA A 353 -16.50 1.03 -20.24
CA ALA A 353 -16.77 0.88 -21.68
C ALA A 353 -17.50 -0.43 -21.99
N SER A 354 -17.16 -1.54 -21.30
CA SER A 354 -17.85 -2.82 -21.47
C SER A 354 -19.19 -2.91 -20.72
N GLN A 355 -19.53 -1.90 -19.92
CA GLN A 355 -20.63 -1.95 -18.94
C GLN A 355 -20.57 -3.16 -18.00
N ALA A 356 -19.39 -3.73 -17.77
CA ALA A 356 -19.24 -4.91 -16.93
C ALA A 356 -19.71 -4.66 -15.49
N PHE A 357 -19.66 -3.41 -15.00
CA PHE A 357 -20.22 -3.03 -13.70
C PHE A 357 -21.72 -3.35 -13.53
N ARG A 358 -22.47 -3.55 -14.62
CA ARG A 358 -23.88 -3.98 -14.59
C ARG A 358 -24.05 -5.49 -14.49
N LYS A 359 -23.00 -6.27 -14.77
CA LYS A 359 -23.04 -7.73 -14.76
C LYS A 359 -23.19 -8.25 -13.32
N ARG A 360 -23.98 -9.32 -13.14
CA ARG A 360 -24.24 -9.94 -11.83
C ARG A 360 -22.96 -10.35 -11.10
N SER A 361 -21.91 -10.70 -11.83
CA SER A 361 -20.62 -11.10 -11.28
C SER A 361 -19.88 -9.98 -10.56
N LEU A 362 -19.95 -8.75 -11.06
CA LEU A 362 -19.34 -7.58 -10.44
C LEU A 362 -20.29 -6.88 -9.46
N THR A 363 -21.59 -6.78 -9.76
CA THR A 363 -22.56 -6.14 -8.84
C THR A 363 -22.64 -6.84 -7.48
N ARG A 364 -22.45 -8.16 -7.44
CA ARG A 364 -22.42 -8.91 -6.17
C ARG A 364 -21.21 -8.57 -5.29
N ARG A 365 -20.11 -8.10 -5.89
CA ARG A 365 -18.90 -7.64 -5.19
C ARG A 365 -19.03 -6.21 -4.65
N LEU A 366 -20.14 -5.52 -4.95
CA LEU A 366 -20.47 -4.19 -4.45
C LEU A 366 -19.34 -3.16 -4.69
N LEU A 367 -18.64 -2.75 -3.62
CA LEU A 367 -17.61 -1.71 -3.66
C LEU A 367 -16.25 -2.22 -4.14
N THR A 368 -15.99 -3.53 -4.02
CA THR A 368 -14.68 -4.12 -4.31
C THR A 368 -14.14 -3.78 -5.72
N PRO A 369 -14.94 -3.77 -6.81
CA PRO A 369 -14.48 -3.36 -8.14
C PRO A 369 -14.02 -1.91 -8.28
N TYR A 370 -14.33 -1.06 -7.31
CA TYR A 370 -13.97 0.35 -7.31
C TYR A 370 -12.81 0.67 -6.38
N LEU A 371 -12.39 -0.27 -5.51
CA LEU A 371 -11.22 -0.10 -4.65
C LEU A 371 -9.90 0.19 -5.37
N PRO A 372 -9.71 -0.23 -6.64
CA PRO A 372 -8.53 0.17 -7.40
C PRO A 372 -8.20 1.65 -7.42
N ILE A 373 -9.21 2.53 -7.30
CA ILE A 373 -9.03 3.98 -7.29
C ILE A 373 -8.09 4.49 -6.18
N PHE A 374 -7.91 3.69 -5.12
CA PHE A 374 -7.08 4.06 -3.99
C PHE A 374 -5.63 3.60 -4.14
N ILE A 375 -5.30 2.74 -5.10
CA ILE A 375 -3.98 2.10 -5.13
C ILE A 375 -2.90 3.06 -5.65
N VAL A 376 -3.11 3.77 -6.77
CA VAL A 376 -2.13 4.77 -7.23
C VAL A 376 -1.93 5.89 -6.19
N PRO A 377 -2.99 6.46 -5.59
CA PRO A 377 -2.81 7.39 -4.47
C PRO A 377 -2.01 6.81 -3.30
N LEU A 378 -2.24 5.55 -2.94
CA LEU A 378 -1.43 4.85 -1.94
C LEU A 378 0.04 4.76 -2.37
N GLU A 379 0.31 4.33 -3.60
CA GLU A 379 1.66 4.22 -4.13
C GLU A 379 2.38 5.58 -4.17
N ILE A 380 1.68 6.66 -4.48
CA ILE A 380 2.18 8.04 -4.39
C ILE A 380 2.49 8.41 -2.93
N CYS A 381 1.69 7.98 -1.94
CA CYS A 381 2.00 8.23 -0.53
C CYS A 381 3.30 7.54 -0.06
N PHE A 382 3.73 6.49 -0.76
CA PHE A 382 4.96 5.75 -0.49
C PHE A 382 6.13 6.14 -1.40
N SER A 383 5.90 7.00 -2.39
CA SER A 383 6.91 7.38 -3.38
C SER A 383 7.82 8.49 -2.85
N THR A 384 9.03 8.58 -3.40
CA THR A 384 9.97 9.64 -2.98
C THR A 384 9.47 11.04 -3.33
N PHE A 385 8.60 11.12 -4.35
CA PHE A 385 7.85 12.31 -4.73
C PHE A 385 7.10 12.97 -3.56
N MET A 386 6.60 12.19 -2.58
CA MET A 386 5.89 12.72 -1.40
C MET A 386 6.74 12.77 -0.13
N ASN A 387 8.06 12.54 -0.18
CA ASN A 387 8.90 12.53 1.03
C ASN A 387 8.90 13.86 1.79
N ASN A 388 8.79 14.98 1.07
CA ASN A 388 8.72 16.30 1.68
C ASN A 388 7.30 16.71 2.10
N ALA A 389 6.28 15.94 1.71
CA ALA A 389 4.93 16.15 2.21
C ALA A 389 4.80 15.66 3.66
N CYS A 390 3.65 15.89 4.29
CA CYS A 390 3.42 15.44 5.67
C CYS A 390 3.44 13.91 5.78
N TYR A 391 4.63 13.37 6.04
CA TYR A 391 4.86 11.94 6.00
C TYR A 391 4.00 11.19 7.02
N TYR A 392 3.87 11.73 8.24
CA TYR A 392 3.04 11.15 9.31
C TYR A 392 1.58 10.97 8.89
N PHE A 393 1.00 12.03 8.31
CA PHE A 393 -0.38 12.00 7.83
C PHE A 393 -0.55 11.02 6.68
N LEU A 394 0.35 11.06 5.70
CA LEU A 394 0.28 10.18 4.53
C LEU A 394 0.37 8.70 4.95
N ARG A 395 1.28 8.35 5.87
CA ARG A 395 1.38 6.98 6.37
C ARG A 395 0.18 6.54 7.19
N TYR A 396 -0.32 7.39 8.07
CA TYR A 396 -1.54 7.11 8.82
C TYR A 396 -2.74 6.89 7.88
N PHE A 397 -2.89 7.77 6.88
CA PHE A 397 -3.92 7.63 5.85
C PHE A 397 -3.73 6.33 5.05
N SER A 398 -2.51 5.99 4.64
CA SER A 398 -2.23 4.75 3.93
C SER A 398 -2.59 3.52 4.76
N MET A 399 -2.32 3.53 6.07
CA MET A 399 -2.71 2.44 6.98
C MET A 399 -4.23 2.26 7.03
N ILE A 400 -4.99 3.35 7.15
CA ILE A 400 -6.46 3.30 7.15
C ILE A 400 -6.96 2.71 5.83
N VAL A 401 -6.47 3.20 4.70
CA VAL A 401 -6.94 2.76 3.37
C VAL A 401 -6.58 1.30 3.10
N VAL A 402 -5.36 0.86 3.43
CA VAL A 402 -4.97 -0.56 3.28
C VAL A 402 -5.81 -1.46 4.19
N CYS A 403 -6.00 -1.07 5.46
CA CYS A 403 -6.84 -1.84 6.38
C CYS A 403 -8.29 -1.92 5.87
N PHE A 404 -8.84 -0.79 5.39
CA PHE A 404 -10.17 -0.71 4.80
C PHE A 404 -10.32 -1.65 3.60
N ILE A 405 -9.34 -1.65 2.69
CA ILE A 405 -9.29 -2.53 1.52
C ILE A 405 -9.30 -4.01 1.94
N VAL A 406 -8.42 -4.40 2.87
CA VAL A 406 -8.31 -5.79 3.36
C VAL A 406 -9.61 -6.24 4.02
N MET A 407 -10.18 -5.39 4.88
CA MET A 407 -11.43 -5.69 5.58
C MET A 407 -12.63 -5.72 4.63
N ASN A 408 -12.70 -4.81 3.65
CA ASN A 408 -13.73 -4.82 2.60
C ASN A 408 -13.72 -6.13 1.84
N TYR A 409 -12.55 -6.55 1.35
CA TYR A 409 -12.46 -7.79 0.60
C TYR A 409 -12.82 -9.01 1.46
N SER A 410 -12.30 -9.07 2.70
CA SER A 410 -12.60 -10.16 3.64
C SER A 410 -14.11 -10.29 3.90
N LEU A 411 -14.80 -9.18 4.14
CA LEU A 411 -16.26 -9.19 4.34
C LEU A 411 -17.03 -9.49 3.04
N THR A 412 -16.53 -9.09 1.87
CA THR A 412 -17.09 -9.51 0.58
C THR A 412 -17.03 -11.02 0.40
N VAL A 413 -15.91 -11.67 0.77
CA VAL A 413 -15.76 -13.14 0.74
C VAL A 413 -16.73 -13.81 1.71
N VAL A 414 -16.82 -13.33 2.95
CA VAL A 414 -17.78 -13.86 3.95
C VAL A 414 -19.21 -13.75 3.45
N ARG A 415 -19.59 -12.59 2.90
CA ARG A 415 -20.91 -12.37 2.32
C ARG A 415 -21.18 -13.30 1.13
N TYR A 416 -20.18 -13.53 0.27
CA TYR A 416 -20.32 -14.45 -0.84
C TYR A 416 -20.64 -15.87 -0.38
N TYR A 417 -19.88 -16.40 0.58
CA TYR A 417 -20.15 -17.73 1.14
C TYR A 417 -21.49 -17.80 1.87
N TYR A 418 -21.88 -16.71 2.56
CA TYR A 418 -23.22 -16.60 3.16
C TYR A 418 -24.32 -16.73 2.10
N LEU A 419 -24.26 -15.92 1.03
CA LEU A 419 -25.24 -15.94 -0.05
C LEU A 419 -25.29 -17.30 -0.77
N ARG A 420 -24.13 -17.93 -0.98
CA ARG A 420 -24.03 -19.26 -1.60
C ARG A 420 -24.73 -20.34 -0.78
N ASN A 421 -24.70 -20.23 0.54
CA ASN A 421 -25.31 -21.20 1.46
C ASN A 421 -26.69 -20.78 1.95
N LEU A 422 -27.22 -19.63 1.50
CA LEU A 422 -28.45 -19.03 2.02
C LEU A 422 -29.65 -19.99 1.93
N TYR A 423 -29.87 -20.63 0.78
CA TYR A 423 -30.98 -21.58 0.62
C TYR A 423 -30.84 -22.83 1.51
N THR A 424 -29.62 -23.33 1.70
CA THR A 424 -29.35 -24.44 2.62
C THR A 424 -29.59 -24.05 4.07
N LEU A 425 -29.28 -22.80 4.43
CA LEU A 425 -29.53 -22.26 5.77
C LEU A 425 -31.03 -22.06 6.00
N ILE A 426 -31.76 -21.52 5.02
CA ILE A 426 -33.21 -21.30 5.12
C ILE A 426 -33.96 -22.63 5.22
N THR A 427 -33.67 -23.60 4.35
CA THR A 427 -34.32 -24.92 4.36
C THR A 427 -34.08 -25.70 5.66
N LYS A 428 -32.92 -25.53 6.30
CA LYS A 428 -32.68 -26.07 7.66
C LYS A 428 -33.46 -25.31 8.74
N ALA A 429 -33.67 -24.01 8.56
CA ALA A 429 -34.41 -23.16 9.50
C ALA A 429 -35.94 -23.34 9.42
N GLU A 430 -36.48 -23.75 8.26
CA GLU A 430 -37.91 -24.07 8.10
C GLU A 430 -38.38 -25.14 9.09
N GLY A 431 -37.53 -26.12 9.41
CA GLY A 431 -37.82 -27.13 10.43
C GLY A 431 -37.99 -26.58 11.85
N MET A 432 -37.68 -25.31 12.10
CA MET A 432 -37.74 -24.66 13.41
C MET A 432 -38.92 -23.67 13.56
N ASN A 433 -39.90 -23.66 12.65
CA ASN A 433 -41.12 -22.80 12.72
C ASN A 433 -40.85 -21.32 13.00
N SER A 434 -39.78 -20.73 12.43
CA SER A 434 -39.45 -19.32 12.66
C SER A 434 -39.36 -18.50 11.38
N ASP A 435 -40.51 -18.08 10.86
CA ASP A 435 -40.62 -17.08 9.78
C ASP A 435 -39.78 -15.83 10.08
N LYS A 436 -39.68 -15.46 11.36
CA LYS A 436 -38.85 -14.34 11.85
C LYS A 436 -37.35 -14.55 11.60
N VAL A 437 -36.86 -15.79 11.61
CA VAL A 437 -35.44 -16.11 11.33
C VAL A 437 -35.18 -16.07 9.83
N ILE A 438 -36.08 -16.65 9.03
CA ILE A 438 -35.99 -16.63 7.56
C ILE A 438 -35.98 -15.18 7.06
N HIS A 439 -36.90 -14.36 7.57
CA HIS A 439 -36.97 -12.93 7.24
C HIS A 439 -35.67 -12.19 7.60
N ARG A 440 -35.11 -12.43 8.80
CA ARG A 440 -33.83 -11.82 9.22
C ARG A 440 -32.67 -12.25 8.33
N MET A 441 -32.55 -13.54 8.00
CA MET A 441 -31.51 -14.06 7.12
C MET A 441 -31.59 -13.44 5.72
N ARG A 442 -32.79 -13.31 5.17
CA ARG A 442 -32.97 -12.69 3.85
C ARG A 442 -32.63 -11.21 3.86
N LYS A 443 -32.94 -10.49 4.93
CA LYS A 443 -32.60 -9.07 5.07
C LYS A 443 -31.11 -8.81 4.85
N PHE A 444 -30.22 -9.69 5.34
CA PHE A 444 -28.78 -9.61 5.11
C PHE A 444 -28.35 -9.81 3.64
N SER A 445 -29.19 -10.44 2.82
CA SER A 445 -28.91 -10.62 1.40
C SER A 445 -29.18 -9.37 0.55
N GLU A 446 -30.01 -8.44 1.05
CA GLU A 446 -30.38 -7.22 0.33
C GLU A 446 -29.15 -6.32 0.08
N TRP A 447 -29.19 -5.55 -1.00
CA TRP A 447 -28.07 -4.70 -1.41
C TRP A 447 -27.72 -3.62 -0.37
N LYS A 448 -28.70 -3.09 0.37
CA LYS A 448 -28.49 -2.06 1.41
C LYS A 448 -27.64 -2.59 2.56
N TYR A 449 -27.96 -3.78 3.05
CA TYR A 449 -27.18 -4.46 4.09
C TYR A 449 -25.85 -4.94 3.56
N GLY A 450 -25.81 -5.36 2.29
CA GLY A 450 -24.56 -5.61 1.58
C GLY A 450 -23.63 -4.39 1.63
N LEU A 451 -24.12 -3.21 1.26
CA LEU A 451 -23.34 -1.97 1.27
C LEU A 451 -22.90 -1.59 2.68
N LEU A 452 -23.79 -1.68 3.66
CA LEU A 452 -23.43 -1.49 5.07
C LEU A 452 -22.29 -2.45 5.49
N PHE A 453 -22.40 -3.72 5.13
CA PHE A 453 -21.46 -4.76 5.50
C PHE A 453 -20.12 -4.65 4.77
N THR A 454 -20.08 -4.19 3.52
CA THR A 454 -18.83 -4.06 2.76
C THR A 454 -18.22 -2.66 2.84
N MET A 455 -18.97 -1.61 3.20
CA MET A 455 -18.45 -0.23 3.23
C MET A 455 -18.35 0.31 4.65
N ALA A 456 -19.47 0.42 5.38
CA ALA A 456 -19.48 1.08 6.67
C ALA A 456 -18.72 0.29 7.75
N ILE A 457 -18.97 -1.01 7.84
CA ILE A 457 -18.31 -1.87 8.85
C ILE A 457 -16.78 -1.92 8.62
N PRO A 458 -16.25 -2.18 7.41
CA PRO A 458 -14.81 -2.13 7.15
C PRO A 458 -14.17 -0.79 7.46
N LEU A 459 -14.87 0.32 7.20
CA LEU A 459 -14.33 1.65 7.50
C LEU A 459 -14.18 1.86 9.01
N VAL A 460 -15.19 1.49 9.80
CA VAL A 460 -15.13 1.56 11.27
C VAL A 460 -14.02 0.65 11.81
N ILE A 461 -13.92 -0.58 11.30
CA ILE A 461 -12.85 -1.51 11.67
C ILE A 461 -11.48 -0.91 11.30
N ALA A 462 -11.32 -0.35 10.10
CA ALA A 462 -10.07 0.23 9.65
C ALA A 462 -9.61 1.41 10.54
N LEU A 463 -10.55 2.26 10.97
CA LEU A 463 -10.27 3.36 11.90
C LEU A 463 -9.84 2.83 13.28
N ILE A 464 -10.54 1.82 13.81
CA ILE A 464 -10.20 1.21 15.11
C ILE A 464 -8.83 0.54 15.07
N PHE A 465 -8.58 -0.30 14.06
CA PHE A 465 -7.30 -1.03 13.95
C PHE A 465 -6.14 -0.07 13.69
N SER A 466 -6.36 1.00 12.93
CA SER A 466 -5.31 1.98 12.60
C SER A 466 -5.09 3.02 13.70
N ILE A 467 -5.85 3.02 14.80
CA ILE A 467 -5.76 4.05 15.86
C ILE A 467 -4.35 4.18 16.45
N HIS A 468 -3.57 3.10 16.46
CA HIS A 468 -2.18 3.14 16.92
C HIS A 468 -1.30 4.01 16.02
N GLY A 469 -1.64 4.23 14.75
CA GLY A 469 -0.94 5.18 13.87
C GLY A 469 -1.10 6.64 14.32
N VAL A 470 -2.07 6.96 15.19
CA VAL A 470 -2.19 8.28 15.81
C VAL A 470 -0.96 8.59 16.69
N THR A 471 -0.28 7.58 17.23
CA THR A 471 0.93 7.82 18.03
C THR A 471 2.02 8.50 17.21
N PHE A 472 2.05 8.34 15.89
CA PHE A 472 3.03 9.01 15.02
C PHE A 472 2.98 10.54 15.11
N PHE A 473 1.85 11.13 15.52
CA PHE A 473 1.72 12.57 15.71
C PHE A 473 2.16 13.06 17.11
N PHE A 474 2.31 12.14 18.07
CA PHE A 474 2.56 12.46 19.48
C PHE A 474 3.89 11.92 20.01
N THR A 475 4.46 10.91 19.35
CA THR A 475 5.78 10.44 19.71
C THR A 475 6.81 11.45 19.20
N ASP A 476 7.19 12.37 20.06
CA ASP A 476 8.44 13.11 19.85
C ASP A 476 9.67 12.20 20.08
N LEU A 477 9.50 10.90 20.35
CA LEU A 477 10.48 10.01 20.98
C LEU A 477 11.43 9.35 19.95
N TYR A 478 12.69 9.85 19.91
CA TYR A 478 13.92 9.26 19.34
C TYR A 478 14.01 9.05 17.82
N ASP A 479 15.16 9.40 17.22
CA ASP A 479 15.63 9.11 15.84
C ASP A 479 14.58 8.54 14.86
N ALA A 480 13.56 9.36 14.66
CA ALA A 480 12.20 8.85 14.56
C ALA A 480 11.81 8.43 13.15
N GLU A 481 12.45 9.00 12.14
CA GLU A 481 12.13 8.76 10.74
C GLU A 481 12.25 7.27 10.37
N PHE A 482 13.37 6.62 10.74
CA PHE A 482 13.56 5.20 10.49
C PHE A 482 12.55 4.33 11.25
N THR A 483 12.31 4.65 12.53
CA THR A 483 11.37 3.90 13.37
C THR A 483 9.94 4.01 12.84
N TYR A 484 9.50 5.18 12.38
CA TYR A 484 8.17 5.36 11.79
C TYR A 484 8.03 4.70 10.43
N LEU A 485 9.05 4.80 9.59
CA LEU A 485 9.13 4.05 8.33
C LEU A 485 8.97 2.56 8.61
N LEU A 486 9.72 2.03 9.58
CA LEU A 486 9.68 0.63 9.95
C LEU A 486 8.32 0.22 10.51
N VAL A 487 7.78 0.94 11.50
CA VAL A 487 6.50 0.60 12.14
C VAL A 487 5.33 0.74 11.18
N GLY A 488 5.29 1.82 10.39
CA GLY A 488 4.26 2.03 9.37
C GLY A 488 4.27 0.93 8.32
N ASN A 489 5.44 0.65 7.72
CA ASN A 489 5.60 -0.42 6.73
C ASN A 489 5.27 -1.79 7.33
N ALA A 490 5.76 -2.09 8.53
CA ALA A 490 5.50 -3.35 9.22
C ALA A 490 4.00 -3.55 9.47
N THR A 491 3.29 -2.50 9.86
CA THR A 491 1.84 -2.57 10.08
C THR A 491 1.08 -2.81 8.78
N ILE A 492 1.44 -2.11 7.69
CA ILE A 492 0.83 -2.33 6.37
C ILE A 492 1.06 -3.77 5.90
N VAL A 493 2.28 -4.27 6.04
CA VAL A 493 2.62 -5.67 5.74
C VAL A 493 1.79 -6.62 6.61
N LEU A 494 1.67 -6.34 7.91
CA LEU A 494 0.86 -7.15 8.83
C LEU A 494 -0.60 -7.22 8.39
N TYR A 495 -1.21 -6.10 8.01
CA TYR A 495 -2.59 -6.08 7.49
C TYR A 495 -2.74 -6.92 6.22
N CYS A 496 -1.82 -6.77 5.27
CA CYS A 496 -1.81 -7.57 4.05
C CYS A 496 -1.68 -9.08 4.37
N VAL A 497 -0.73 -9.45 5.24
CA VAL A 497 -0.51 -10.84 5.67
C VAL A 497 -1.77 -11.41 6.34
N LEU A 498 -2.39 -10.67 7.27
CA LEU A 498 -3.62 -11.09 7.93
C LEU A 498 -4.76 -11.31 6.92
N GLY A 499 -4.96 -10.38 5.98
CA GLY A 499 -5.94 -10.51 4.92
C GLY A 499 -5.72 -11.74 4.05
N CYS A 500 -4.47 -11.98 3.65
CA CYS A 500 -4.15 -13.14 2.85
C CYS A 500 -4.23 -14.46 3.63
N LEU A 501 -3.91 -14.48 4.92
CA LEU A 501 -4.11 -15.66 5.78
C LEU A 501 -5.59 -16.01 5.92
N LEU A 502 -6.47 -15.02 6.04
CA LEU A 502 -7.92 -15.23 6.01
C LEU A 502 -8.37 -15.82 4.67
N GLY A 503 -7.86 -15.28 3.56
CA GLY A 503 -8.13 -15.82 2.22
C GLY A 503 -7.62 -17.26 2.04
N PHE A 504 -6.42 -17.54 2.53
CA PHE A 504 -5.83 -18.89 2.52
C PHE A 504 -6.64 -19.88 3.36
N GLY A 505 -7.05 -19.49 4.57
CA GLY A 505 -7.93 -20.29 5.42
C GLY A 505 -9.26 -20.61 4.74
N ALA A 506 -9.86 -19.61 4.06
CA ALA A 506 -11.11 -19.79 3.33
C ALA A 506 -10.98 -20.78 2.16
N ILE A 507 -9.92 -20.67 1.33
CA ILE A 507 -9.72 -21.60 0.21
C ILE A 507 -9.39 -23.02 0.69
N VAL A 508 -8.57 -23.17 1.74
CA VAL A 508 -8.26 -24.49 2.33
C VAL A 508 -9.54 -25.14 2.86
N PHE A 509 -10.35 -24.40 3.61
CA PHE A 509 -11.64 -24.89 4.09
C PHE A 509 -12.57 -25.31 2.95
N ASP A 510 -12.70 -24.47 1.91
CA ASP A 510 -13.54 -24.75 0.75
C ASP A 510 -13.04 -25.98 -0.04
N MET A 511 -11.72 -26.16 -0.16
CA MET A 511 -11.13 -27.36 -0.78
C MET A 511 -11.39 -28.63 0.06
N ILE A 512 -11.33 -28.55 1.39
CA ILE A 512 -11.61 -29.68 2.28
C ILE A 512 -13.08 -30.10 2.16
N VAL A 513 -14.01 -29.13 2.22
CA VAL A 513 -15.45 -29.40 2.11
C VAL A 513 -15.79 -30.01 0.75
N ASN A 514 -15.15 -29.53 -0.32
CA ASN A 514 -15.42 -29.99 -1.69
C ASN A 514 -14.45 -31.07 -2.19
N ARG A 515 -13.66 -31.71 -1.32
CA ARG A 515 -12.62 -32.68 -1.72
C ARG A 515 -13.13 -33.82 -2.60
N LYS A 516 -14.36 -34.29 -2.35
CA LYS A 516 -15.00 -35.36 -3.14
C LYS A 516 -15.27 -34.90 -4.58
N ILE A 517 -15.83 -33.69 -4.73
CA ILE A 517 -16.11 -33.08 -6.03
C ILE A 517 -14.81 -32.84 -6.81
N ILE A 518 -13.76 -32.35 -6.13
CA ILE A 518 -12.44 -32.15 -6.74
C ILE A 518 -11.85 -33.47 -7.24
N LYS A 519 -11.94 -34.54 -6.44
CA LYS A 519 -11.44 -35.88 -6.81
C LYS A 519 -12.20 -36.47 -8.00
N GLU A 520 -13.52 -36.35 -8.03
CA GLU A 520 -14.37 -36.96 -9.05
C GLU A 520 -14.38 -36.19 -10.37
N LYS A 521 -14.43 -34.85 -10.29
CA LYS A 521 -14.69 -33.99 -11.45
C LYS A 521 -13.53 -33.08 -11.83
N GLY A 522 -12.47 -33.07 -11.03
CA GLY A 522 -11.23 -32.33 -11.26
C GLY A 522 -11.24 -30.86 -10.78
N LEU A 523 -10.04 -30.31 -10.59
CA LEU A 523 -9.83 -28.95 -10.07
C LEU A 523 -10.40 -27.85 -10.98
N ARG A 524 -10.38 -28.06 -12.30
CA ARG A 524 -10.89 -27.06 -13.26
C ARG A 524 -12.39 -26.83 -13.11
N ARG A 525 -13.19 -27.90 -12.96
CA ARG A 525 -14.64 -27.78 -12.73
C ARG A 525 -14.89 -27.04 -11.41
N PHE A 526 -14.12 -27.39 -10.38
CA PHE A 526 -14.19 -26.71 -9.08
C PHE A 526 -13.90 -25.20 -9.17
N LEU A 527 -12.86 -24.78 -9.91
CA LEU A 527 -12.49 -23.36 -9.99
C LEU A 527 -13.37 -22.53 -10.93
N LEU A 528 -13.90 -23.11 -12.01
CA LEU A 528 -14.60 -22.35 -13.06
C LEU A 528 -16.10 -22.61 -13.14
N PHE A 529 -16.54 -23.86 -12.99
CA PHE A 529 -17.96 -24.22 -13.14
C PHE A 529 -18.70 -24.14 -11.81
N ASP A 530 -18.06 -24.58 -10.72
CA ASP A 530 -18.65 -24.52 -9.38
C ASP A 530 -18.56 -23.12 -8.76
N ASP A 531 -17.86 -22.20 -9.40
CA ASP A 531 -17.71 -20.81 -8.98
C ASP A 531 -17.79 -19.87 -10.19
N PRO A 532 -19.01 -19.59 -10.70
CA PRO A 532 -19.20 -18.74 -11.88
C PRO A 532 -18.75 -17.28 -11.66
N PHE A 533 -18.46 -16.90 -10.41
CA PHE A 533 -18.03 -15.57 -10.02
C PHE A 533 -16.52 -15.44 -9.84
N LEU A 534 -15.76 -16.53 -10.02
CA LEU A 534 -14.29 -16.57 -9.95
C LEU A 534 -13.68 -16.13 -8.60
N VAL A 535 -14.46 -16.15 -7.51
CA VAL A 535 -14.00 -15.79 -6.16
C VAL A 535 -12.86 -16.70 -5.70
N ARG A 536 -12.89 -18.00 -6.03
CA ARG A 536 -11.82 -18.96 -5.72
C ARG A 536 -10.51 -18.61 -6.39
N ILE A 537 -10.55 -18.08 -7.62
CA ILE A 537 -9.35 -17.61 -8.31
C ILE A 537 -8.77 -16.40 -7.59
N ASP A 538 -9.62 -15.48 -7.14
CA ASP A 538 -9.16 -14.33 -6.36
C ASP A 538 -8.55 -14.75 -5.00
N LEU A 539 -9.12 -15.77 -4.35
CA LEU A 539 -8.51 -16.35 -3.13
C LEU A 539 -7.15 -17.00 -3.41
N LEU A 540 -6.95 -17.63 -4.57
CA LEU A 540 -5.63 -18.13 -4.98
C LEU A 540 -4.66 -16.98 -5.29
N LEU A 541 -5.14 -15.89 -5.87
CA LEU A 541 -4.33 -14.69 -6.09
C LEU A 541 -3.90 -14.03 -4.78
N LEU A 542 -4.69 -14.12 -3.70
CA LEU A 542 -4.25 -13.69 -2.37
C LEU A 542 -3.06 -14.51 -1.86
N VAL A 543 -3.01 -15.81 -2.13
CA VAL A 543 -1.84 -16.63 -1.78
C VAL A 543 -0.61 -16.18 -2.55
N PHE A 544 -0.78 -15.89 -3.84
CA PHE A 544 0.29 -15.33 -4.66
C PHE A 544 0.74 -13.94 -4.17
N LEU A 545 -0.18 -13.13 -3.65
CA LEU A 545 0.14 -11.84 -3.03
C LEU A 545 1.10 -12.01 -1.84
N ILE A 546 0.85 -12.98 -0.94
CA ILE A 546 1.78 -13.27 0.19
C ILE A 546 3.19 -13.57 -0.33
N VAL A 547 3.29 -14.43 -1.35
CA VAL A 547 4.59 -14.80 -1.92
C VAL A 547 5.32 -13.57 -2.44
N ASN A 548 4.65 -12.69 -3.18
CA ASN A 548 5.25 -11.45 -3.67
C ASN A 548 5.63 -10.51 -2.52
N THR A 549 4.81 -10.37 -1.47
CA THR A 549 5.15 -9.55 -0.29
C THR A 549 6.39 -10.08 0.44
N ILE A 550 6.52 -11.39 0.61
CA ILE A 550 7.74 -12.01 1.19
C ILE A 550 8.96 -11.69 0.32
N LEU A 551 8.83 -11.80 -1.00
CA LEU A 551 9.92 -11.48 -1.92
C LEU A 551 10.31 -9.99 -1.84
N VAL A 552 9.34 -9.07 -1.75
CA VAL A 552 9.62 -7.63 -1.51
C VAL A 552 10.44 -7.44 -0.24
N ILE A 553 10.07 -8.09 0.87
CA ILE A 553 10.79 -7.96 2.15
C ILE A 553 12.22 -8.50 2.03
N ILE A 554 12.39 -9.68 1.41
CA ILE A 554 13.71 -10.30 1.22
C ILE A 554 14.59 -9.40 0.35
N PHE A 555 14.11 -8.97 -0.82
CA PHE A 555 14.90 -8.17 -1.76
C PHE A 555 15.19 -6.77 -1.22
N TYR A 556 14.23 -6.14 -0.54
CA TYR A 556 14.44 -4.85 0.11
C TYR A 556 15.45 -4.94 1.27
N GLY A 557 15.35 -5.99 2.11
CA GLY A 557 16.24 -6.17 3.26
C GLY A 557 17.66 -6.63 2.89
N SER A 558 17.84 -7.25 1.71
CA SER A 558 19.13 -7.79 1.29
C SER A 558 20.04 -6.77 0.58
N GLY A 559 19.53 -5.60 0.19
CA GLY A 559 20.14 -4.81 -0.87
C GLY A 559 20.74 -3.47 -0.46
N THR A 560 22.07 -3.36 -0.51
CA THR A 560 22.77 -2.12 -0.86
C THR A 560 22.97 -1.97 -2.38
N SER A 561 22.85 -3.06 -3.15
CA SER A 561 23.00 -3.03 -4.61
C SER A 561 21.73 -2.50 -5.31
N GLU A 562 21.93 -1.76 -6.40
CA GLU A 562 20.82 -1.22 -7.21
C GLU A 562 19.92 -2.33 -7.76
N PHE A 563 20.47 -3.50 -8.11
CA PHE A 563 19.71 -4.64 -8.62
C PHE A 563 18.64 -5.12 -7.63
N PHE A 564 18.98 -5.31 -6.35
CA PHE A 564 18.02 -5.78 -5.35
C PHE A 564 16.91 -4.75 -5.08
N ILE A 565 17.24 -3.46 -5.16
CA ILE A 565 16.27 -2.37 -5.07
C ILE A 565 15.29 -2.43 -6.24
N GLU A 566 15.77 -2.61 -7.48
CA GLU A 566 14.91 -2.74 -8.66
C GLU A 566 14.03 -4.01 -8.63
N MET A 567 14.57 -5.14 -8.17
CA MET A 567 13.79 -6.37 -8.02
C MET A 567 12.67 -6.20 -6.99
N SER A 568 12.94 -5.52 -5.87
CA SER A 568 11.92 -5.18 -4.88
C SER A 568 10.80 -4.33 -5.50
N ARG A 569 11.14 -3.33 -6.32
CA ARG A 569 10.17 -2.50 -7.06
C ARG A 569 9.34 -3.31 -8.05
N PHE A 570 9.96 -4.24 -8.78
CA PHE A 570 9.22 -5.15 -9.67
C PHE A 570 8.23 -6.04 -8.92
N PHE A 571 8.62 -6.65 -7.79
CA PHE A 571 7.68 -7.46 -7.00
C PHE A 571 6.57 -6.61 -6.37
N ARG A 572 6.85 -5.36 -5.99
CA ARG A 572 5.82 -4.40 -5.56
C ARG A 572 4.82 -4.09 -6.69
N PHE A 573 5.30 -3.91 -7.91
CA PHE A 573 4.43 -3.80 -9.10
C PHE A 573 3.60 -5.08 -9.32
N LEU A 574 4.14 -6.27 -9.11
CA LEU A 574 3.36 -7.51 -9.16
C LEU A 574 2.28 -7.57 -8.08
N VAL A 575 2.56 -7.11 -6.85
CA VAL A 575 1.54 -6.96 -5.79
C VAL A 575 0.41 -6.05 -6.27
N PHE A 576 0.73 -4.91 -6.87
CA PHE A 576 -0.25 -3.99 -7.47
C PHE A 576 -1.13 -4.70 -8.51
N VAL A 577 -0.52 -5.41 -9.46
CA VAL A 577 -1.25 -6.14 -10.51
C VAL A 577 -2.16 -7.22 -9.91
N CYS A 578 -1.67 -7.99 -8.94
CA CYS A 578 -2.47 -9.01 -8.26
C CYS A 578 -3.69 -8.40 -7.56
N PHE A 579 -3.49 -7.26 -6.90
CA PHE A 579 -4.55 -6.56 -6.22
C PHE A 579 -5.62 -6.04 -7.20
N MET A 580 -5.23 -5.51 -8.37
CA MET A 580 -6.15 -5.15 -9.46
C MET A 580 -7.00 -6.34 -9.91
N PHE A 581 -6.39 -7.52 -10.05
CA PHE A 581 -7.09 -8.75 -10.42
C PHE A 581 -8.10 -9.17 -9.35
N ILE A 582 -7.71 -9.16 -8.07
CA ILE A 582 -8.55 -9.51 -6.92
C ILE A 582 -9.78 -8.58 -6.83
N CYS A 583 -9.61 -7.29 -7.15
CA CYS A 583 -10.70 -6.32 -7.10
C CYS A 583 -11.80 -6.56 -8.14
N GLY A 584 -11.59 -7.41 -9.14
CA GLY A 584 -12.57 -7.66 -10.21
C GLY A 584 -11.93 -7.76 -11.59
N GLY A 585 -10.61 -7.54 -11.70
CA GLY A 585 -9.88 -7.71 -12.95
C GLY A 585 -9.99 -9.11 -13.52
N THR A 586 -10.09 -10.16 -12.69
CA THR A 586 -10.28 -11.55 -13.16
C THR A 586 -11.59 -11.72 -13.93
N VAL A 587 -12.68 -11.16 -13.39
CA VAL A 587 -14.01 -11.18 -14.02
C VAL A 587 -14.01 -10.32 -15.29
N LEU A 588 -13.41 -9.13 -15.25
CA LEU A 588 -13.30 -8.25 -16.42
C LEU A 588 -12.57 -8.93 -17.57
N VAL A 589 -11.43 -9.57 -17.30
CA VAL A 589 -10.67 -10.31 -18.32
C VAL A 589 -11.49 -11.47 -18.87
N SER A 590 -12.22 -12.20 -18.02
CA SER A 590 -13.12 -13.27 -18.46
C SER A 590 -14.23 -12.76 -19.38
N GLU A 591 -14.91 -11.67 -19.02
CA GLU A 591 -15.95 -11.04 -19.83
C GLU A 591 -15.37 -10.49 -21.15
N PHE A 592 -14.18 -9.89 -21.11
CA PHE A 592 -13.51 -9.38 -22.30
C PHE A 592 -13.11 -10.50 -23.27
N ILE A 593 -12.60 -11.63 -22.76
CA ILE A 593 -12.32 -12.82 -23.58
C ILE A 593 -13.61 -13.36 -24.20
N GLN A 594 -14.72 -13.38 -23.47
CA GLN A 594 -16.02 -13.79 -24.00
C GLN A 594 -16.50 -12.82 -25.08
N PHE A 595 -16.36 -11.52 -24.87
CA PHE A 595 -16.69 -10.49 -25.85
C PHE A 595 -15.90 -10.67 -27.15
N ILE A 596 -14.58 -10.85 -27.09
CA ILE A 596 -13.74 -11.09 -28.28
C ILE A 596 -14.15 -12.38 -29.00
N ARG A 597 -14.42 -13.46 -28.25
CA ARG A 597 -14.86 -14.72 -28.84
C ARG A 597 -16.20 -14.54 -29.55
N ASN A 598 -17.16 -13.89 -28.90
CA ASN A 598 -18.48 -13.64 -29.47
C ASN A 598 -18.39 -12.71 -30.70
N ALA A 599 -17.49 -11.74 -30.72
CA ALA A 599 -17.24 -10.91 -31.90
C ALA A 599 -16.68 -11.74 -33.07
N LYS A 600 -15.76 -12.68 -32.80
CA LYS A 600 -15.15 -13.53 -33.83
C LYS A 600 -16.11 -14.58 -34.40
N TYR A 601 -16.94 -15.19 -33.54
CA TYR A 601 -17.95 -16.18 -33.95
C TYR A 601 -19.30 -15.54 -34.34
N GLY A 602 -19.44 -14.23 -34.13
CA GLY A 602 -20.69 -13.48 -34.28
C GLY A 602 -21.21 -13.38 -35.70
N ASN A 603 -20.34 -13.51 -36.71
CA ASN A 603 -20.74 -13.41 -38.12
C ASN A 603 -21.58 -14.61 -38.60
N ASP A 604 -21.48 -15.77 -37.96
CA ASP A 604 -22.33 -16.94 -38.29
C ASP A 604 -23.61 -17.02 -37.44
N SER A 605 -23.73 -16.19 -36.38
CA SER A 605 -24.85 -16.21 -35.44
C SER A 605 -25.91 -15.12 -35.65
N ASN A 606 -25.80 -14.30 -36.70
CA ASN A 606 -26.76 -13.22 -37.01
C ASN A 606 -28.16 -13.71 -37.40
N ILE A 607 -28.43 -15.03 -37.38
CA ILE A 607 -29.75 -15.62 -37.61
C ILE A 607 -30.07 -16.70 -36.54
N GLN A 608 -29.83 -16.41 -35.27
CA GLN A 608 -30.60 -17.03 -34.19
C GLN A 608 -31.37 -15.93 -33.47
N THR A 609 -32.57 -15.66 -33.97
CA THR A 609 -33.55 -14.79 -33.30
C THR A 609 -33.76 -15.26 -31.86
N ASN A 610 -34.06 -14.35 -30.94
CA ASN A 610 -34.38 -14.69 -29.54
C ASN A 610 -35.43 -15.82 -29.44
N SER A 611 -36.37 -15.88 -30.40
CA SER A 611 -37.34 -16.97 -30.51
C SER A 611 -36.68 -18.35 -30.62
N SER A 612 -35.68 -18.50 -31.48
CA SER A 612 -34.96 -19.78 -31.66
C SER A 612 -34.24 -20.24 -30.39
N GLN A 613 -33.79 -19.31 -29.53
CA GLN A 613 -33.16 -19.64 -28.26
C GLN A 613 -34.18 -20.11 -27.23
N PHE A 614 -35.34 -19.47 -27.18
CA PHE A 614 -36.45 -19.90 -26.32
C PHE A 614 -36.95 -21.29 -26.70
N ASP A 615 -37.11 -21.55 -28.00
CA ASP A 615 -37.53 -22.86 -28.52
C ASP A 615 -36.49 -23.95 -28.20
N GLN A 616 -35.19 -23.63 -28.32
CA GLN A 616 -34.12 -24.56 -27.95
C GLN A 616 -34.12 -24.87 -26.45
N LEU A 617 -34.25 -23.85 -25.60
CA LEU A 617 -34.35 -24.05 -24.17
C LEU A 617 -35.56 -24.92 -23.84
N GLU A 618 -36.69 -24.74 -24.55
CA GLU A 618 -37.92 -25.47 -24.27
C GLU A 618 -37.76 -26.94 -24.60
N ASN A 619 -37.13 -27.21 -25.75
CA ASN A 619 -36.81 -28.56 -26.18
C ASN A 619 -35.80 -29.23 -25.25
N TYR A 620 -34.78 -28.51 -24.77
CA TYR A 620 -33.82 -29.06 -23.82
C TYR A 620 -34.44 -29.30 -22.44
N LEU A 621 -35.37 -28.45 -21.99
CA LEU A 621 -36.10 -28.65 -20.74
C LEU A 621 -36.96 -29.91 -20.74
N LYS A 622 -37.26 -30.53 -21.89
CA LYS A 622 -37.92 -31.85 -21.94
C LYS A 622 -36.99 -33.00 -21.53
N ASN A 623 -35.67 -32.81 -21.59
CA ASN A 623 -34.68 -33.81 -21.21
C ASN A 623 -34.36 -33.73 -19.70
N SER A 624 -34.50 -34.84 -18.97
CA SER A 624 -34.27 -34.89 -17.52
C SER A 624 -32.82 -34.66 -17.10
N GLU A 625 -31.84 -35.10 -17.89
CA GLU A 625 -30.41 -34.84 -17.62
C GLU A 625 -30.08 -33.35 -17.74
N PHE A 626 -30.65 -32.68 -18.75
CA PHE A 626 -30.51 -31.24 -18.90
C PHE A 626 -31.15 -30.49 -17.73
N GLN A 627 -32.34 -30.90 -17.29
CA GLN A 627 -32.99 -30.30 -16.12
C GLN A 627 -32.08 -30.39 -14.88
N ILE A 628 -31.40 -31.52 -14.66
CA ILE A 628 -30.45 -31.70 -13.55
C ILE A 628 -29.26 -30.75 -13.71
N LEU A 629 -28.69 -30.66 -14.92
CA LEU A 629 -27.55 -29.78 -15.21
C LEU A 629 -27.91 -28.30 -15.01
N LEU A 630 -29.07 -27.87 -15.54
CA LEU A 630 -29.57 -26.51 -15.40
C LEU A 630 -29.88 -26.17 -13.94
N LYS A 631 -30.48 -27.09 -13.20
CA LYS A 631 -30.72 -26.96 -11.76
C LYS A 631 -29.41 -26.78 -10.99
N GLU A 632 -28.41 -27.61 -11.28
CA GLU A 632 -27.09 -27.54 -10.65
C GLU A 632 -26.43 -26.18 -10.92
N TYR A 633 -26.51 -25.70 -12.16
CA TYR A 633 -25.93 -24.41 -12.55
C TYR A 633 -26.68 -23.22 -11.96
N ALA A 634 -28.00 -23.19 -12.04
CA ALA A 634 -28.84 -22.14 -11.46
C ALA A 634 -28.65 -22.02 -9.95
N SER A 635 -28.44 -23.13 -9.25
CA SER A 635 -28.08 -23.14 -7.83
C SER A 635 -26.75 -22.40 -7.56
N LYS A 636 -25.72 -22.70 -8.35
CA LYS A 636 -24.39 -22.05 -8.22
C LYS A 636 -24.40 -20.58 -8.58
N GLU A 637 -25.22 -20.19 -9.55
CA GLU A 637 -25.40 -18.79 -9.94
C GLU A 637 -26.31 -18.02 -8.97
N MET A 638 -26.88 -18.67 -7.96
CA MET A 638 -27.92 -18.11 -7.08
C MET A 638 -29.10 -17.53 -7.90
N SER A 639 -29.60 -18.33 -8.84
CA SER A 639 -30.78 -18.05 -9.69
C SER A 639 -31.78 -19.21 -9.72
N ILE A 640 -31.69 -20.13 -8.74
CA ILE A 640 -32.46 -21.37 -8.64
C ILE A 640 -33.97 -21.13 -8.54
N GLU A 641 -34.38 -19.98 -8.00
CA GLU A 641 -35.78 -19.61 -7.84
C GLU A 641 -36.53 -19.57 -9.18
N ASN A 642 -35.89 -19.10 -10.25
CA ASN A 642 -36.50 -19.06 -11.58
C ASN A 642 -36.73 -20.48 -12.14
N TYR A 643 -35.79 -21.40 -11.86
CA TYR A 643 -35.91 -22.79 -12.26
C TYR A 643 -37.02 -23.50 -11.50
N LEU A 644 -37.07 -23.33 -10.17
CA LEU A 644 -38.07 -23.98 -9.32
C LEU A 644 -39.50 -23.51 -9.65
N LEU A 645 -39.70 -22.20 -9.85
CA LEU A 645 -41.01 -21.68 -10.24
C LEU A 645 -41.45 -22.24 -11.60
N ASN A 646 -40.54 -22.32 -12.58
CA ASN A 646 -40.88 -22.92 -13.87
C ASN A 646 -41.24 -24.41 -13.72
N MET A 647 -40.51 -25.18 -12.92
CA MET A 647 -40.82 -26.60 -12.68
C MET A 647 -42.16 -26.78 -11.98
N ASP A 648 -42.50 -25.94 -11.00
CA ASP A 648 -43.78 -26.00 -10.31
C ASP A 648 -44.94 -25.59 -11.24
N LEU A 649 -44.73 -24.60 -12.11
CA LEU A 649 -45.69 -24.23 -13.15
C LEU A 649 -45.95 -25.40 -14.11
N GLN A 650 -44.90 -26.09 -14.56
CA GLN A 650 -45.02 -27.28 -15.42
C GLN A 650 -45.73 -28.46 -14.73
N LYS A 651 -45.58 -28.61 -13.41
CA LYS A 651 -46.35 -29.60 -12.63
C LYS A 651 -47.83 -29.25 -12.59
N ILE A 652 -48.19 -27.98 -12.42
CA ILE A 652 -49.60 -27.55 -12.44
C ILE A 652 -50.20 -27.80 -13.82
N ILE A 653 -49.48 -27.45 -14.90
CA ILE A 653 -49.90 -27.68 -16.29
C ILE A 653 -50.09 -29.18 -16.56
N SER A 654 -49.14 -30.03 -16.15
CA SER A 654 -49.24 -31.48 -16.41
C SER A 654 -50.32 -32.17 -15.57
N LYS A 655 -50.50 -31.77 -14.30
CA LYS A 655 -51.53 -32.33 -13.40
C LYS A 655 -52.94 -31.93 -13.83
N LYS A 656 -53.15 -30.67 -14.24
CA LYS A 656 -54.49 -30.12 -14.51
C LYS A 656 -54.80 -30.02 -15.99
N GLY A 657 -53.86 -29.62 -16.82
CA GLY A 657 -54.08 -29.23 -18.21
C GLY A 657 -54.30 -27.71 -18.34
N ILE A 658 -53.86 -27.14 -19.45
CA ILE A 658 -53.77 -25.68 -19.65
C ILE A 658 -55.13 -24.96 -19.65
N ASP A 659 -56.18 -25.62 -20.13
CA ASP A 659 -57.53 -25.05 -20.24
C ASP A 659 -58.44 -25.34 -19.05
N LYS A 660 -57.94 -26.10 -18.05
CA LYS A 660 -58.72 -26.42 -16.85
C LYS A 660 -58.74 -25.28 -15.84
N SER A 661 -59.71 -25.33 -14.94
CA SER A 661 -59.85 -24.36 -13.85
C SER A 661 -58.64 -24.41 -12.91
N LEU A 662 -58.13 -23.24 -12.56
CA LEU A 662 -57.04 -23.07 -11.61
C LEU A 662 -57.59 -23.20 -10.18
N GLU A 663 -56.94 -24.00 -9.32
CA GLU A 663 -57.33 -24.07 -7.90
C GLU A 663 -56.64 -22.96 -7.11
N ILE A 664 -57.34 -22.41 -6.12
CA ILE A 664 -56.80 -21.33 -5.29
C ILE A 664 -55.57 -21.76 -4.49
N ASP A 665 -55.51 -23.03 -4.08
CA ASP A 665 -54.43 -23.54 -3.25
C ASP A 665 -53.09 -23.53 -4.00
N ASP A 666 -53.10 -23.84 -5.31
CA ASP A 666 -51.91 -23.72 -6.15
C ASP A 666 -51.41 -22.27 -6.22
N LEU A 667 -52.33 -21.30 -6.33
CA LEU A 667 -51.97 -19.88 -6.38
C LEU A 667 -51.41 -19.40 -5.04
N ARG A 668 -51.99 -19.83 -3.92
CA ARG A 668 -51.48 -19.53 -2.57
C ARG A 668 -50.11 -20.15 -2.32
N ASP A 669 -49.89 -21.37 -2.80
CA ASP A 669 -48.60 -22.03 -2.74
C ASP A 669 -47.53 -21.28 -3.54
N LEU A 670 -47.86 -20.85 -4.77
CA LEU A 670 -46.96 -20.03 -5.59
C LEU A 670 -46.72 -18.64 -4.96
N GLU A 671 -47.75 -18.04 -4.39
CA GLU A 671 -47.68 -16.75 -3.70
C GLU A 671 -46.71 -16.82 -2.52
N CYS A 672 -46.90 -17.81 -1.65
CA CYS A 672 -46.09 -18.04 -0.47
C CYS A 672 -44.62 -18.36 -0.81
N LYS A 673 -44.37 -19.15 -1.86
CA LYS A 673 -43.02 -19.60 -2.23
C LYS A 673 -42.22 -18.58 -3.05
N TYR A 674 -42.88 -17.84 -3.96
CA TYR A 674 -42.19 -17.07 -5.01
C TYR A 674 -42.63 -15.60 -5.15
N MET A 675 -43.90 -15.25 -4.87
CA MET A 675 -44.43 -13.91 -5.22
C MET A 675 -44.45 -12.94 -4.04
N ARG A 676 -44.67 -13.45 -2.82
CA ARG A 676 -44.64 -12.63 -1.62
C ARG A 676 -43.27 -12.01 -1.47
N SER A 677 -43.24 -10.72 -1.11
CA SER A 677 -41.98 -10.08 -0.77
C SER A 677 -41.35 -10.87 0.37
N GLN A 678 -40.07 -11.21 0.21
CA GLN A 678 -39.33 -12.02 1.18
C GLN A 678 -39.74 -13.49 1.27
N SER A 679 -40.52 -14.02 0.32
CA SER A 679 -40.73 -15.47 0.17
C SER A 679 -39.41 -16.19 -0.07
N ILE A 680 -39.28 -17.44 0.38
CA ILE A 680 -38.02 -18.21 0.36
C ILE A 680 -37.34 -18.14 -1.01
N PHE A 681 -38.11 -18.31 -2.09
CA PHE A 681 -37.64 -18.26 -3.46
C PHE A 681 -38.20 -17.04 -4.20
N GLU A 682 -38.25 -15.84 -3.58
CA GLU A 682 -38.81 -14.70 -4.31
C GLU A 682 -38.06 -14.44 -5.61
N VAL A 683 -38.83 -14.41 -6.69
CA VAL A 683 -38.34 -14.24 -8.05
C VAL A 683 -38.22 -12.77 -8.40
N ASN A 684 -37.15 -12.43 -9.14
CA ASN A 684 -36.96 -11.09 -9.66
C ASN A 684 -37.85 -10.86 -10.89
N ILE A 685 -39.07 -10.38 -10.66
CA ILE A 685 -40.07 -10.08 -11.69
C ILE A 685 -40.52 -8.62 -11.61
N GLN A 686 -41.02 -8.09 -12.73
CA GLN A 686 -41.55 -6.72 -12.80
C GLN A 686 -42.78 -6.56 -11.88
N SER A 687 -42.94 -5.35 -11.33
CA SER A 687 -44.07 -5.02 -10.45
C SER A 687 -45.43 -5.20 -11.13
N THR A 688 -45.50 -4.98 -12.44
CA THR A 688 -46.69 -5.22 -13.28
C THR A 688 -47.10 -6.68 -13.28
N VAL A 689 -46.16 -7.61 -13.52
CA VAL A 689 -46.39 -9.06 -13.48
C VAL A 689 -46.86 -9.48 -12.09
N ARG A 690 -46.21 -8.98 -11.04
CA ARG A 690 -46.58 -9.27 -9.65
C ARG A 690 -48.00 -8.77 -9.34
N ARG A 691 -48.37 -7.56 -9.80
CA ARG A 691 -49.72 -7.02 -9.64
C ARG A 691 -50.76 -7.88 -10.36
N ASN A 692 -50.50 -8.23 -11.63
CA ASN A 692 -51.41 -9.08 -12.42
C ASN A 692 -51.59 -10.46 -11.77
N PHE A 693 -50.55 -11.01 -11.15
CA PHE A 693 -50.65 -12.24 -10.37
C PHE A 693 -51.59 -12.09 -9.16
N TYR A 694 -51.47 -11.01 -8.38
CA TYR A 694 -52.38 -10.76 -7.25
C TYR A 694 -53.80 -10.44 -7.69
N GLU A 695 -54.00 -9.80 -8.84
CA GLU A 695 -55.33 -9.63 -9.45
C GLU A 695 -55.95 -11.00 -9.78
N LEU A 696 -55.18 -11.90 -10.40
CA LEU A 696 -55.61 -13.28 -10.68
C LEU A 696 -55.95 -14.06 -9.40
N LEU A 697 -55.13 -13.91 -8.34
CA LEU A 697 -55.37 -14.50 -7.02
C LEU A 697 -56.70 -14.00 -6.44
N ASN A 698 -56.91 -12.69 -6.43
CA ASN A 698 -58.13 -12.08 -5.91
C ASN A 698 -59.39 -12.47 -6.72
N GLU A 699 -59.27 -12.60 -8.04
CA GLU A 699 -60.36 -13.11 -8.89
C GLU A 699 -60.74 -14.55 -8.53
N CYS A 700 -59.75 -15.42 -8.33
CA CYS A 700 -59.98 -16.78 -7.86
C CYS A 700 -60.65 -16.80 -6.47
N GLU A 701 -60.20 -15.97 -5.51
CA GLU A 701 -60.81 -15.90 -4.17
C GLU A 701 -62.25 -15.43 -4.21
N LYS A 702 -62.57 -14.40 -5.01
CA LYS A 702 -63.93 -13.92 -5.21
C LYS A 702 -64.82 -15.00 -5.83
N SER A 703 -64.34 -15.69 -6.87
CA SER A 703 -65.10 -16.76 -7.51
C SER A 703 -65.45 -17.90 -6.55
N LEU A 704 -64.62 -18.14 -5.53
CA LEU A 704 -64.84 -19.16 -4.51
C LEU A 704 -65.96 -18.76 -3.54
N ASN A 705 -66.01 -17.47 -3.18
CA ASN A 705 -67.08 -16.90 -2.35
C ASN A 705 -68.41 -16.79 -3.12
N ASP A 706 -68.36 -16.39 -4.40
CA ASP A 706 -69.55 -16.17 -5.24
C ASP A 706 -70.22 -17.47 -5.70
N ASN A 707 -69.52 -18.61 -5.68
CA ASN A 707 -70.13 -19.92 -5.92
C ASN A 707 -71.17 -20.30 -4.84
N ILE A 708 -71.21 -19.59 -3.71
CA ILE A 708 -72.26 -19.70 -2.69
C ILE A 708 -73.51 -18.90 -3.11
N SER A 709 -73.38 -17.95 -4.03
CA SER A 709 -74.44 -17.05 -4.51
C SER A 709 -74.59 -17.11 -6.04
N ASN A 710 -75.14 -18.21 -6.55
CA ASN A 710 -75.76 -18.37 -7.89
C ASN A 710 -75.08 -17.73 -9.13
N ASN A 711 -74.50 -18.61 -9.97
CA ASN A 711 -74.48 -18.55 -11.45
C ASN A 711 -73.52 -17.62 -12.21
N SER A 712 -72.27 -17.39 -11.74
CA SER A 712 -71.22 -16.80 -12.58
C SER A 712 -70.23 -17.86 -13.13
N ASN A 713 -70.39 -18.25 -14.40
CA ASN A 713 -69.60 -19.30 -15.07
C ASN A 713 -68.15 -18.89 -15.46
N LYS A 714 -67.61 -17.79 -14.94
CA LYS A 714 -66.27 -17.31 -15.33
C LYS A 714 -65.20 -17.93 -14.43
N LYS A 715 -64.85 -19.19 -14.68
CA LYS A 715 -63.74 -19.87 -13.99
C LYS A 715 -62.40 -19.41 -14.55
N THR A 716 -61.52 -18.94 -13.67
CA THR A 716 -60.13 -18.62 -13.97
C THR A 716 -59.38 -19.87 -14.46
N LYS A 717 -58.66 -19.76 -15.57
CA LYS A 717 -57.97 -20.90 -16.21
C LYS A 717 -56.47 -20.89 -15.93
N VAL A 718 -55.85 -22.07 -15.91
CA VAL A 718 -54.39 -22.24 -15.80
C VAL A 718 -53.66 -21.42 -16.87
N ARG A 719 -54.23 -21.31 -18.08
CA ARG A 719 -53.71 -20.46 -19.16
C ARG A 719 -53.41 -19.01 -18.75
N GLN A 720 -54.28 -18.38 -17.97
CA GLN A 720 -54.09 -16.98 -17.55
C GLN A 720 -52.87 -16.84 -16.62
N LEU A 721 -52.66 -17.82 -15.73
CA LEU A 721 -51.47 -17.88 -14.88
C LEU A 721 -50.20 -18.01 -15.71
N VAL A 722 -50.22 -18.89 -16.72
CA VAL A 722 -49.09 -19.12 -17.63
C VAL A 722 -48.76 -17.85 -18.43
N GLU A 723 -49.76 -17.18 -19.00
CA GLU A 723 -49.59 -15.94 -19.77
C GLU A 723 -48.95 -14.81 -18.94
N ILE A 724 -49.23 -14.77 -17.62
CA ILE A 724 -48.65 -13.77 -16.71
C ILE A 724 -47.22 -14.16 -16.29
N ILE A 725 -47.01 -15.39 -15.80
CA ILE A 725 -45.76 -15.79 -15.14
C ILE A 725 -44.71 -16.29 -16.12
N HIS A 726 -45.11 -17.05 -17.14
CA HIS A 726 -44.16 -17.78 -17.98
C HIS A 726 -43.20 -16.84 -18.71
N PRO A 727 -43.63 -15.76 -19.41
CA PRO A 727 -42.71 -14.92 -20.16
C PRO A 727 -41.53 -14.34 -19.35
N PRO A 728 -41.74 -13.68 -18.18
CA PRO A 728 -40.62 -13.13 -17.41
C PRO A 728 -39.71 -14.20 -16.80
N ILE A 729 -40.26 -15.32 -16.34
CA ILE A 729 -39.46 -16.41 -15.76
C ILE A 729 -38.63 -17.10 -16.84
N TYR A 730 -39.22 -17.29 -18.02
CA TYR A 730 -38.55 -17.89 -19.15
C TYR A 730 -37.44 -16.98 -19.70
N ALA A 731 -37.64 -15.66 -19.69
CA ALA A 731 -36.58 -14.69 -19.97
C ALA A 731 -35.41 -14.80 -18.98
N ASN A 732 -35.68 -14.88 -17.67
CA ASN A 732 -34.66 -15.06 -16.64
C ASN A 732 -33.91 -16.42 -16.77
N LEU A 733 -34.63 -17.48 -17.14
CA LEU A 733 -34.05 -18.80 -17.37
C LEU A 733 -33.21 -18.84 -18.65
N SER A 734 -33.66 -18.20 -19.72
CA SER A 734 -32.91 -18.06 -20.97
C SER A 734 -31.58 -17.35 -20.73
N ASP A 735 -31.57 -16.27 -19.94
CA ASP A 735 -30.34 -15.58 -19.54
C ASP A 735 -29.37 -16.51 -18.77
N THR A 736 -29.89 -17.32 -17.84
CA THR A 736 -29.10 -18.33 -17.11
C THR A 736 -28.59 -19.43 -18.05
N PHE A 737 -29.42 -19.86 -18.99
CA PHE A 737 -29.09 -20.86 -20.00
C PHE A 737 -27.98 -20.38 -20.93
N LEU A 738 -28.00 -19.13 -21.39
CA LEU A 738 -26.95 -18.59 -22.26
C LEU A 738 -25.58 -18.64 -21.58
N ARG A 739 -25.51 -18.36 -20.27
CA ARG A 739 -24.28 -18.52 -19.50
C ARG A 739 -23.88 -19.98 -19.32
N LEU A 740 -24.84 -20.86 -19.00
CA LEU A 740 -24.60 -22.31 -18.96
C LEU A 740 -24.07 -22.81 -20.32
N ALA A 741 -24.60 -22.32 -21.43
CA ALA A 741 -24.24 -22.75 -22.77
C ALA A 741 -22.78 -22.45 -23.13
N SER A 742 -22.19 -21.43 -22.49
CA SER A 742 -20.78 -21.09 -22.64
C SER A 742 -19.84 -22.10 -21.94
N THR A 743 -20.34 -22.83 -20.94
CA THR A 743 -19.57 -23.77 -20.11
C THR A 743 -19.17 -25.03 -20.86
N ARG A 744 -18.15 -25.72 -20.36
CA ARG A 744 -17.69 -26.98 -20.97
C ARG A 744 -18.67 -28.12 -20.68
N GLU A 745 -19.28 -28.09 -19.51
CA GLU A 745 -20.25 -29.06 -19.03
C GLU A 745 -21.45 -29.11 -19.96
N PHE A 746 -22.00 -27.95 -20.34
CA PHE A 746 -23.04 -27.89 -21.35
C PHE A 746 -22.57 -28.36 -22.72
N LYS A 747 -21.38 -27.94 -23.18
CA LYS A 747 -20.84 -28.39 -24.48
C LYS A 747 -20.69 -29.90 -24.56
N ASN A 748 -20.20 -30.53 -23.49
CA ASN A 748 -20.08 -31.99 -23.39
C ASN A 748 -21.46 -32.65 -23.38
N TRP A 749 -22.41 -32.13 -22.58
CA TRP A 749 -23.78 -32.62 -22.55
C TRP A 749 -24.45 -32.50 -23.93
N LYS A 750 -24.30 -31.36 -24.60
CA LYS A 750 -24.87 -31.12 -25.94
C LYS A 750 -24.31 -32.10 -26.97
N ILE A 751 -23.00 -32.40 -26.94
CA ILE A 751 -22.39 -33.40 -27.81
C ILE A 751 -23.02 -34.78 -27.55
N ALA A 752 -23.14 -35.19 -26.30
CA ALA A 752 -23.76 -36.47 -25.93
C ALA A 752 -25.23 -36.54 -26.37
N TYR A 753 -25.99 -35.47 -26.11
CA TYR A 753 -27.38 -35.32 -26.53
C TYR A 753 -27.54 -35.43 -28.05
N THR A 754 -26.70 -34.75 -28.84
CA THR A 754 -26.74 -34.81 -30.31
C THR A 754 -26.42 -36.21 -30.84
N ILE A 755 -25.48 -36.93 -30.22
CA ILE A 755 -25.19 -38.32 -30.61
C ILE A 755 -26.40 -39.21 -30.33
N GLN A 756 -27.01 -39.08 -29.14
CA GLN A 756 -28.19 -39.86 -28.76
C GLN A 756 -29.39 -39.56 -29.67
N SER A 757 -29.67 -38.28 -29.94
CA SER A 757 -30.79 -37.88 -30.81
C SER A 757 -30.63 -38.36 -32.25
N ASN A 758 -29.40 -38.42 -32.75
CA ASN A 758 -29.11 -38.89 -34.11
C ASN A 758 -29.08 -40.41 -34.24
N THR A 759 -29.03 -41.16 -33.12
CA THR A 759 -29.04 -42.63 -33.14
C THR A 759 -30.47 -43.20 -33.05
N ILE A 760 -31.41 -42.40 -32.53
CA ILE A 760 -32.82 -42.80 -32.33
C ILE A 760 -33.67 -42.52 -33.58
N ASN A 761 -33.22 -41.60 -34.45
CA ASN A 761 -33.78 -41.36 -35.79
C ASN A 761 -33.03 -42.18 -36.83
#